data_AF-A0A9X0DHW8-F1
#
_entry.id   AF-A0A9X0DHW8-F1
#
_cell.length_a   1.000
_cell.length_b   1.000
_cell.length_c   1.000
_cell.angle_alpha   90.00
_cell.angle_beta   90.00
_cell.angle_gamma   90.00
#
_symmetry.space_group_name_H-M   'P 1'
#
loop_
_entity.id
_entity.type
_entity.pdbx_description
1 polymer ?
#
loop_
_entity_poly.entity_id
_entity_poly.type
_entity_poly.pdbx_seq_one_letter_code
_entity_poly.pdbx_strand_id
1 'polypeptide(L)'
;MAIEAMKQTAGSGPDTNAKFSGFRMKDVFFQSPLIVPTNQSGVDTQFTLLAAPRILDKSLNWSEFRLYAFSNNEWTLVCRGHIRPTNGERNSDFNNGRELRERNKVYENIYQTQDESCTSRVDSDVIYQHLASCGLQYGPAFRRLNHISYNAKGDAIGELDLFRWTAENSSNHVQEHVIHPTSLDGLFQLSLIGTSRGEDQKTPTMVPTRINSMWISNERLSYPSSNSITVCAKSVPSTISQSGASIFGLDRDNKAPLIIIHGLQATIVANDENVQSIPNKLPRLCYSIDWKPDMSLMSSQEKLSYCEIGNADTPEPVEFSQAVHFMVLAYITKTLKVVDRAILATAEPHYQKYVRWMEFQAERFHAGALHDILPNSPSLLEDIKYQDALSTSLAEGNVQGKTYVEIGQNLVDILHGSVDPLALLFQTNLAAEYYAEISNSARFLKPMQRYMQALAHKDPSMRILEIGAGTGGVTTHMLNSLMPPTSDASAETSTPMYDSYDFTDISRSFFPEAQRKFVHHGSRLNYSILNIDEDPELQGFENNTYDMVIAASALHVTKDLNLTIRRIRKLLKIGGKLVLVEPTKPDQLGCNFIFGLLPGWWPDGTDGRETGPLVTEAGWNDICTRNGFSQVDITFTDYQNESCQESSIMIFTAVDTNEHTTTTEMPNNDAPIIMIRETSNLQLEMSHMLQAHFLENGYLGCEIVTLSEASKIDALGGKSCISLLEVDASAIWNFTLSEYKAFQLLIRSKVKLLWVKGAVGSNGGPNRGVVDGLSRVLRAEDTALVFVTLELEISEANKTHNLPRCVKHICQVLSTTSEHAASHSFEPEYKEIDGLLQIKRIVEERPLDRHISIQTCRTELRVFQLDQGPPLRISVGTPGLLESLQLIHDKSAGEPLQKQHIEVQTHAIGLNFMDLLTALGRLGDGTQIGTECAGIVSRVGDDAKGYFKIGDRVLVAYSDTCRTYVRCHYQCAVILPSNIPFTLAAGLPTTFGTAYHSLHKVARLQKGETLLIHSAAGGTGQSAIQIGLEIGAEIFATVGSQIKKEFLMETYGLSEDHIFSSRDTVFAESVLRMTKGEGVDVVLNSLSGEGLIASWECIAPYGRFIEIGKKDIQSAERLPMLPFARNVSFSAVDMAAMTKDRPHYMQSLLTILIQKMEQGQIRTSQPLQVYKLSEMEQAFRHLQSGQSRGKLVLEVDREKEIEV
;
A
#
# COMPACT_ATOMS: atom_id res chain seq x y z
N MET A 1 -18.46 3.65 -34.16
CA MET A 1 -18.66 2.35 -34.86
C MET A 1 -20.11 2.15 -35.28
N ALA A 2 -21.08 2.05 -34.36
CA ALA A 2 -22.48 1.75 -34.72
C ALA A 2 -23.10 2.70 -35.76
N ILE A 3 -22.87 4.01 -35.63
CA ILE A 3 -23.34 5.03 -36.57
C ILE A 3 -22.80 4.78 -37.98
N GLU A 4 -21.49 4.58 -38.11
CA GLU A 4 -20.84 4.32 -39.41
C GLU A 4 -21.26 2.99 -40.03
N ALA A 5 -21.40 1.93 -39.22
CA ALA A 5 -21.91 0.65 -39.69
C ALA A 5 -23.35 0.77 -40.22
N MET A 6 -24.21 1.54 -39.53
CA MET A 6 -25.55 1.82 -40.02
C MET A 6 -25.55 2.67 -41.30
N LYS A 7 -24.67 3.69 -41.39
CA LYS A 7 -24.51 4.51 -42.61
C LYS A 7 -24.10 3.65 -43.81
N GLN A 8 -23.16 2.74 -43.64
CA GLN A 8 -22.66 1.84 -44.69
C GLN A 8 -23.71 0.80 -45.12
N THR A 9 -24.44 0.21 -44.17
CA THR A 9 -25.44 -0.84 -44.45
C THR A 9 -26.77 -0.29 -44.97
N ALA A 10 -27.19 0.89 -44.53
CA ALA A 10 -28.41 1.53 -45.02
C ALA A 10 -28.26 2.04 -46.48
N GLY A 11 -27.04 2.34 -46.93
CA GLY A 11 -26.73 2.78 -48.29
C GLY A 11 -26.59 1.65 -49.33
N SER A 12 -26.60 0.38 -48.92
CA SER A 12 -26.32 -0.79 -49.78
C SER A 12 -27.57 -1.60 -50.18
N GLY A 13 -28.78 -1.09 -49.89
CA GLY A 13 -30.06 -1.68 -50.34
C GLY A 13 -30.47 -1.26 -51.78
N PRO A 14 -31.49 -1.90 -52.39
CA PRO A 14 -31.93 -1.63 -53.77
C PRO A 14 -32.51 -0.22 -54.00
N ASP A 15 -32.70 0.57 -52.93
CA ASP A 15 -33.16 1.96 -52.95
C ASP A 15 -31.96 2.89 -52.69
N THR A 16 -31.00 2.94 -53.63
CA THR A 16 -29.72 3.68 -53.52
C THR A 16 -29.85 5.21 -53.43
N ASN A 17 -31.07 5.74 -53.31
CA ASN A 17 -31.39 7.18 -53.20
C ASN A 17 -32.05 7.59 -51.86
N ALA A 18 -32.15 6.70 -50.87
CA ALA A 18 -32.74 7.05 -49.58
C ALA A 18 -31.82 8.00 -48.78
N LYS A 19 -32.11 9.31 -48.81
CA LYS A 19 -31.45 10.31 -47.93
C LYS A 19 -31.98 10.18 -46.50
N PHE A 20 -31.12 9.77 -45.57
CA PHE A 20 -31.42 9.76 -44.14
C PHE A 20 -31.10 11.11 -43.51
N SER A 21 -31.92 11.59 -42.57
CA SER A 21 -31.64 12.82 -41.83
C SER A 21 -30.69 12.61 -40.65
N GLY A 22 -30.55 11.37 -40.20
CA GLY A 22 -29.82 11.04 -38.99
C GLY A 22 -30.00 9.60 -38.53
N PHE A 23 -29.53 9.32 -37.33
CA PHE A 23 -29.55 8.01 -36.70
C PHE A 23 -30.15 8.12 -35.31
N ARG A 24 -31.02 7.17 -34.94
CA ARG A 24 -31.59 7.08 -33.59
C ARG A 24 -31.07 5.83 -32.92
N MET A 25 -30.60 5.99 -31.69
CA MET A 25 -30.14 4.92 -30.81
C MET A 25 -30.99 4.88 -29.54
N LYS A 26 -31.14 3.70 -28.96
CA LYS A 26 -31.78 3.52 -27.65
C LYS A 26 -31.19 2.33 -26.92
N ASP A 27 -31.39 2.31 -25.60
CA ASP A 27 -30.98 1.22 -24.73
C ASP A 27 -29.49 0.90 -24.94
N VAL A 28 -28.65 1.95 -24.96
CA VAL A 28 -27.20 1.81 -25.15
C VAL A 28 -26.58 1.58 -23.78
N PHE A 29 -25.85 0.48 -23.64
CA PHE A 29 -25.15 0.09 -22.42
C PHE A 29 -23.66 -0.01 -22.69
N PHE A 30 -22.85 0.58 -21.80
CA PHE A 30 -21.40 0.40 -21.75
C PHE A 30 -21.11 -0.52 -20.57
N GLN A 31 -20.75 -1.78 -20.87
CA GLN A 31 -20.61 -2.84 -19.87
C GLN A 31 -19.18 -2.99 -19.36
N SER A 32 -18.20 -2.67 -20.19
CA SER A 32 -16.79 -2.75 -19.85
C SER A 32 -16.00 -1.71 -20.64
N PRO A 33 -14.90 -1.18 -20.09
CA PRO A 33 -14.01 -0.28 -20.83
C PRO A 33 -13.24 -1.04 -21.92
N LEU A 34 -12.95 -0.34 -23.02
CA LEU A 34 -12.00 -0.81 -24.03
C LEU A 34 -10.62 -0.25 -23.68
N ILE A 35 -9.73 -1.08 -23.11
CA ILE A 35 -8.37 -0.67 -22.73
C ILE A 35 -7.46 -0.80 -23.94
N VAL A 36 -6.97 0.33 -24.45
CA VAL A 36 -6.01 0.35 -25.56
C VAL A 36 -4.58 0.35 -24.98
N PRO A 37 -3.77 -0.70 -25.21
CA PRO A 37 -2.42 -0.77 -24.66
C PRO A 37 -1.50 0.24 -25.36
N THR A 38 -0.47 0.69 -24.64
CA THR A 38 0.54 1.64 -25.16
C THR A 38 1.58 0.97 -26.06
N ASN A 39 1.56 -0.36 -26.15
CA ASN A 39 2.43 -1.13 -27.04
C ASN A 39 1.83 -1.24 -28.45
N GLN A 40 2.64 -1.69 -29.40
CA GLN A 40 2.23 -1.82 -30.81
C GLN A 40 1.21 -2.94 -31.07
N SER A 41 0.86 -3.73 -30.05
CA SER A 41 0.01 -4.91 -30.17
C SER A 41 -1.44 -4.58 -30.51
N GLY A 42 -1.91 -3.35 -30.23
CA GLY A 42 -3.29 -2.92 -30.47
C GLY A 42 -4.32 -3.71 -29.66
N VAL A 43 -5.60 -3.59 -30.03
CA VAL A 43 -6.70 -4.38 -29.46
C VAL A 43 -7.56 -4.93 -30.59
N ASP A 44 -7.77 -6.25 -30.58
CA ASP A 44 -8.72 -6.88 -31.49
C ASP A 44 -10.14 -6.62 -31.01
N THR A 45 -10.98 -6.11 -31.91
CA THR A 45 -12.39 -5.84 -31.64
C THR A 45 -13.27 -6.53 -32.66
N GLN A 46 -14.44 -7.01 -32.21
CA GLN A 46 -15.47 -7.58 -33.07
C GLN A 46 -16.75 -6.76 -32.93
N PHE A 47 -17.17 -6.13 -34.01
CA PHE A 47 -18.40 -5.37 -34.06
C PHE A 47 -19.46 -6.11 -34.88
N THR A 48 -20.66 -6.24 -34.33
CA THR A 48 -21.79 -6.93 -34.98
C THR A 48 -22.98 -6.00 -35.06
N LEU A 49 -23.63 -5.95 -36.23
CA LEU A 49 -24.91 -5.27 -36.46
C LEU A 49 -25.94 -6.29 -36.97
N LEU A 50 -26.93 -6.61 -36.13
CA LEU A 50 -27.98 -7.58 -36.43
C LEU A 50 -29.25 -6.83 -36.86
N ALA A 51 -29.61 -6.93 -38.14
CA ALA A 51 -30.87 -6.38 -38.64
C ALA A 51 -32.06 -7.21 -38.13
N ALA A 52 -33.14 -6.55 -37.68
CA ALA A 52 -34.35 -7.26 -37.32
C ALA A 52 -35.00 -7.95 -38.54
N PRO A 53 -35.62 -9.14 -38.37
CA PRO A 53 -36.36 -9.81 -39.44
C PRO A 53 -37.39 -8.86 -40.06
N ARG A 54 -37.46 -8.80 -41.40
CA ARG A 54 -38.51 -8.07 -42.11
C ARG A 54 -39.85 -8.79 -41.91
N ILE A 55 -40.53 -8.52 -40.80
CA ILE A 55 -41.97 -8.76 -40.71
C ILE A 55 -42.65 -7.79 -41.67
N LEU A 56 -43.80 -8.15 -42.25
CA LEU A 56 -44.61 -7.51 -43.31
C LEU A 56 -44.86 -5.98 -43.25
N ASP A 57 -44.25 -5.25 -42.32
CA ASP A 57 -44.43 -3.82 -42.11
C ASP A 57 -43.34 -2.98 -42.82
N LYS A 58 -43.75 -1.88 -43.46
CA LYS A 58 -42.89 -1.01 -44.29
C LYS A 58 -42.01 -0.04 -43.46
N SER A 59 -41.83 -0.28 -42.16
CA SER A 59 -41.10 0.63 -41.28
C SER A 59 -39.59 0.31 -41.22
N LEU A 60 -38.76 1.35 -41.05
CA LEU A 60 -37.32 1.17 -40.81
C LEU A 60 -37.12 0.50 -39.45
N ASN A 61 -36.80 -0.80 -39.48
CA ASN A 61 -36.66 -1.61 -38.29
C ASN A 61 -35.41 -1.23 -37.47
N TRP A 62 -35.50 -1.43 -36.15
CA TRP A 62 -34.36 -1.34 -35.25
C TRP A 62 -33.38 -2.48 -35.52
N SER A 63 -32.09 -2.15 -35.59
CA SER A 63 -31.00 -3.13 -35.62
C SER A 63 -30.31 -3.14 -34.27
N GLU A 64 -29.95 -4.32 -33.77
CA GLU A 64 -29.14 -4.46 -32.55
C GLU A 64 -27.67 -4.38 -32.91
N PHE A 65 -26.88 -3.63 -32.15
CA PHE A 65 -25.42 -3.62 -32.28
C PHE A 65 -24.75 -4.15 -31.03
N ARG A 66 -23.62 -4.84 -31.20
CA ARG A 66 -22.75 -5.33 -30.13
C ARG A 66 -21.29 -5.10 -30.50
N LEU A 67 -20.48 -4.71 -29.52
CA LEU A 67 -19.04 -4.55 -29.64
C LEU A 67 -18.36 -5.42 -28.60
N TYR A 68 -17.51 -6.33 -29.05
CA TYR A 68 -16.65 -7.16 -28.21
C TYR A 68 -15.18 -6.75 -28.37
N ALA A 69 -14.40 -6.94 -27.32
CA ALA A 69 -12.95 -6.78 -27.33
C ALA A 69 -12.26 -8.03 -26.79
N PHE A 70 -11.14 -8.39 -27.40
CA PHE A 70 -10.35 -9.53 -26.98
C PHE A 70 -9.30 -9.09 -25.94
N SER A 71 -9.39 -9.63 -24.73
CA SER A 71 -8.45 -9.35 -23.63
C SER A 71 -8.34 -10.56 -22.72
N ASN A 72 -7.15 -10.83 -22.17
CA ASN A 72 -6.90 -11.98 -21.27
C ASN A 72 -7.36 -13.33 -21.84
N ASN A 73 -7.15 -13.55 -23.14
CA ASN A 73 -7.60 -14.74 -23.88
C ASN A 73 -9.13 -14.97 -23.93
N GLU A 74 -9.95 -13.95 -23.62
CA GLU A 74 -11.41 -14.04 -23.70
C GLU A 74 -12.02 -12.85 -24.46
N TRP A 75 -13.18 -13.08 -25.10
CA TRP A 75 -13.97 -12.02 -25.74
C TRP A 75 -14.96 -11.43 -24.73
N THR A 76 -14.76 -10.16 -24.38
CA THR A 76 -15.62 -9.44 -23.43
C THR A 76 -16.53 -8.48 -24.17
N LEU A 77 -17.82 -8.47 -23.82
CA LEU A 77 -18.80 -7.52 -24.37
C LEU A 77 -18.55 -6.12 -23.79
N VAL A 78 -18.18 -5.18 -24.65
CA VAL A 78 -17.85 -3.79 -24.30
C VAL A 78 -19.11 -2.93 -24.30
N CYS A 79 -19.89 -3.00 -25.38
CA CYS A 79 -21.05 -2.14 -25.59
C CYS A 79 -22.15 -2.85 -26.38
N ARG A 80 -23.42 -2.60 -26.02
CA ARG A 80 -24.60 -3.08 -26.74
C ARG A 80 -25.66 -2.00 -26.85
N GLY A 81 -26.52 -2.08 -27.86
CA GLY A 81 -27.71 -1.24 -27.94
C GLY A 81 -28.48 -1.43 -29.24
N HIS A 82 -29.44 -0.55 -29.50
CA HIS A 82 -30.22 -0.57 -30.72
C HIS A 82 -30.00 0.71 -31.52
N ILE A 83 -29.95 0.60 -32.84
CA ILE A 83 -29.79 1.71 -33.78
C ILE A 83 -30.73 1.55 -34.98
N ARG A 84 -31.24 2.66 -35.49
CA ARG A 84 -31.93 2.71 -36.78
C ARG A 84 -31.62 4.00 -37.53
N PRO A 85 -31.64 3.99 -38.87
CA PRO A 85 -31.63 5.23 -39.60
C PRO A 85 -32.98 5.92 -39.40
N THR A 86 -32.96 7.24 -39.35
CA THR A 86 -34.17 8.04 -39.51
C THR A 86 -34.17 8.53 -40.94
N ASN A 87 -35.12 8.05 -41.76
CA ASN A 87 -35.57 8.87 -42.87
C ASN A 87 -35.89 10.22 -42.23
N GLY A 88 -35.38 11.32 -42.79
CA GLY A 88 -35.90 12.64 -42.43
C GLY A 88 -37.38 12.44 -42.37
N GLU A 89 -37.98 12.62 -41.17
CA GLU A 89 -39.42 12.48 -40.98
C GLU A 89 -39.93 13.16 -42.22
N ARG A 90 -40.47 12.39 -43.18
CA ARG A 90 -40.98 13.00 -44.40
C ARG A 90 -41.79 14.14 -43.83
N ASN A 91 -41.70 15.33 -44.40
CA ASN A 91 -42.85 16.21 -44.31
C ASN A 91 -44.01 15.28 -44.64
N SER A 92 -44.67 14.73 -43.62
CA SER A 92 -45.92 14.10 -43.80
C SER A 92 -46.65 15.31 -44.31
N ASP A 93 -47.19 15.22 -45.51
CA ASP A 93 -48.00 16.33 -46.03
C ASP A 93 -49.10 16.69 -45.01
N PHE A 94 -49.36 15.80 -44.03
CA PHE A 94 -49.78 16.12 -42.66
C PHE A 94 -48.91 17.17 -41.93
N ASN A 95 -49.35 18.43 -41.99
CA ASN A 95 -48.96 19.57 -41.14
C ASN A 95 -47.67 20.34 -41.48
N ASN A 96 -47.13 20.26 -42.71
CA ASN A 96 -45.99 21.10 -43.15
C ASN A 96 -44.82 21.15 -42.13
N GLY A 97 -44.47 20.00 -41.54
CA GLY A 97 -43.37 19.92 -40.56
C GLY A 97 -43.57 20.76 -39.29
N ARG A 98 -44.82 21.04 -38.87
CA ARG A 98 -45.12 21.78 -37.62
C ARG A 98 -44.46 21.15 -36.41
N GLU A 99 -44.60 19.83 -36.22
CA GLU A 99 -44.04 19.13 -35.06
C GLU A 99 -42.51 19.24 -35.00
N LEU A 100 -41.83 19.19 -36.17
CA LEU A 100 -40.39 19.38 -36.25
C LEU A 100 -39.99 20.82 -35.85
N ARG A 101 -40.76 21.83 -36.29
CA ARG A 101 -40.54 23.24 -35.91
C ARG A 101 -40.80 23.47 -34.41
N GLU A 102 -41.87 22.92 -33.85
CA GLU A 102 -42.16 23.04 -32.42
C GLU A 102 -41.10 22.32 -31.58
N ARG A 103 -40.63 21.14 -32.01
CA ARG A 103 -39.51 20.45 -31.36
C ARG A 103 -38.23 21.29 -31.37
N ASN A 104 -37.88 21.92 -32.48
CA ASN A 104 -36.69 22.77 -32.56
C ASN A 104 -36.82 23.99 -31.63
N LYS A 105 -38.00 24.63 -31.58
CA LYS A 105 -38.29 25.72 -30.64
C LYS A 105 -38.14 25.30 -29.18
N VAL A 106 -38.47 24.06 -28.82
CA VAL A 106 -38.28 23.56 -27.44
C VAL A 106 -36.79 23.61 -27.06
N TYR A 107 -35.89 23.14 -27.93
CA TYR A 107 -34.45 23.18 -27.64
C TYR A 107 -33.86 24.59 -27.71
N GLU A 108 -34.36 25.44 -28.61
CA GLU A 108 -34.00 26.86 -28.65
C GLU A 108 -34.40 27.58 -27.34
N ASN A 109 -35.60 27.31 -26.82
CA ASN A 109 -36.04 27.87 -25.53
C ASN A 109 -35.25 27.32 -24.34
N ILE A 110 -34.90 26.03 -24.34
CA ILE A 110 -34.05 25.44 -23.29
C ILE A 110 -32.67 26.10 -23.32
N TYR A 111 -32.08 26.26 -24.50
CA TYR A 111 -30.81 26.98 -24.68
C TYR A 111 -30.90 28.40 -24.15
N GLN A 112 -31.90 29.21 -24.55
CA GLN A 112 -32.05 30.59 -24.07
C GLN A 112 -32.16 30.65 -22.53
N THR A 113 -32.94 29.74 -21.93
CA THR A 113 -33.09 29.68 -20.47
C THR A 113 -31.77 29.29 -19.78
N GLN A 114 -30.98 28.41 -20.38
CA GLN A 114 -29.68 27.99 -19.84
C GLN A 114 -28.61 29.08 -20.03
N ASP A 115 -28.58 29.76 -21.17
CA ASP A 115 -27.69 30.89 -21.45
C ASP A 115 -27.92 32.04 -20.46
N GLU A 116 -29.18 32.33 -20.10
CA GLU A 116 -29.53 33.32 -19.07
C GLU A 116 -29.16 32.88 -17.64
N SER A 117 -29.18 31.58 -17.34
CA SER A 117 -28.98 31.07 -15.97
C SER A 117 -27.55 30.58 -15.68
N CYS A 118 -26.76 30.23 -16.70
CA CYS A 118 -25.37 29.80 -16.59
C CYS A 118 -24.43 31.00 -16.65
N THR A 119 -24.35 31.74 -15.55
CA THR A 119 -23.60 33.01 -15.48
C THR A 119 -22.14 32.85 -15.05
N SER A 120 -21.79 31.73 -14.39
CA SER A 120 -20.41 31.46 -13.94
C SER A 120 -19.59 30.91 -15.10
N ARG A 121 -18.42 31.52 -15.38
CA ARG A 121 -17.53 31.13 -16.49
C ARG A 121 -16.29 30.42 -15.97
N VAL A 122 -15.79 29.45 -16.74
CA VAL A 122 -14.54 28.75 -16.46
C VAL A 122 -13.67 28.65 -17.70
N ASP A 123 -12.36 28.76 -17.52
CA ASP A 123 -11.38 28.60 -18.59
C ASP A 123 -11.15 27.12 -18.95
N SER A 124 -10.88 26.85 -20.23
CA SER A 124 -10.70 25.48 -20.73
C SER A 124 -9.50 24.79 -20.08
N ASP A 125 -8.37 25.47 -19.89
CA ASP A 125 -7.18 24.85 -19.30
C ASP A 125 -7.40 24.55 -17.81
N VAL A 126 -8.07 25.46 -17.10
CA VAL A 126 -8.41 25.27 -15.68
C VAL A 126 -9.33 24.07 -15.50
N ILE A 127 -10.37 23.94 -16.33
CA ILE A 127 -11.30 22.83 -16.20
C ILE A 127 -10.65 21.48 -16.52
N TYR A 128 -9.77 21.41 -17.53
CA TYR A 128 -9.07 20.16 -17.84
C TYR A 128 -7.99 19.81 -16.80
N GLN A 129 -7.39 20.80 -16.13
CA GLN A 129 -6.55 20.56 -14.94
C GLN A 129 -7.39 20.05 -13.77
N HIS A 130 -8.57 20.61 -13.54
CA HIS A 130 -9.50 20.15 -12.52
C HIS A 130 -9.96 18.71 -12.79
N LEU A 131 -10.35 18.37 -14.02
CA LEU A 131 -10.72 17.01 -14.41
C LEU A 131 -9.54 16.03 -14.25
N ALA A 132 -8.32 16.45 -14.56
CA ALA A 132 -7.12 15.65 -14.29
C ALA A 132 -6.92 15.39 -12.78
N SER A 133 -7.20 16.39 -11.92
CA SER A 133 -7.18 16.23 -10.46
C SER A 133 -8.30 15.30 -9.94
N CYS A 134 -9.33 15.06 -10.76
CA CYS A 134 -10.41 14.11 -10.51
C CYS A 134 -10.16 12.73 -11.18
N GLY A 135 -8.94 12.46 -11.64
CA GLY A 135 -8.56 11.18 -12.28
C GLY A 135 -8.86 11.07 -13.77
N LEU A 136 -9.35 12.13 -14.43
CA LEU A 136 -9.71 12.15 -15.85
C LEU A 136 -8.67 12.93 -16.67
N GLN A 137 -7.64 12.24 -17.13
CA GLN A 137 -6.54 12.85 -17.90
C GLN A 137 -6.84 12.91 -19.39
N TYR A 138 -7.41 14.03 -19.85
CA TYR A 138 -7.65 14.27 -21.27
C TYR A 138 -6.39 14.84 -21.96
N GLY A 139 -5.92 14.16 -23.00
CA GLY A 139 -4.86 14.65 -23.88
C GLY A 139 -5.36 15.72 -24.87
N PRO A 140 -4.45 16.42 -25.60
CA PRO A 140 -4.81 17.55 -26.45
C PRO A 140 -5.91 17.27 -27.50
N ALA A 141 -5.97 16.06 -28.05
CA ALA A 141 -7.00 15.68 -29.03
C ALA A 141 -8.43 15.59 -28.44
N PHE A 142 -8.56 15.40 -27.13
CA PHE A 142 -9.83 15.30 -26.41
C PHE A 142 -10.24 16.59 -25.69
N ARG A 143 -9.36 17.60 -25.64
CA ARG A 143 -9.67 18.93 -25.07
C ARG A 143 -10.35 19.81 -26.12
N ARG A 144 -11.67 19.69 -26.24
CA ARG A 144 -12.45 20.29 -27.34
C ARG A 144 -13.48 21.34 -26.90
N LEU A 145 -13.66 21.55 -25.60
CA LEU A 145 -14.63 22.50 -25.06
C LEU A 145 -13.99 23.87 -24.81
N ASN A 146 -14.71 24.92 -25.22
CA ASN A 146 -14.36 26.32 -25.03
C ASN A 146 -15.58 27.12 -24.58
N HIS A 147 -15.35 28.36 -24.14
CA HIS A 147 -16.42 29.31 -23.76
C HIS A 147 -17.46 28.71 -22.80
N ILE A 148 -16.97 28.05 -21.74
CA ILE A 148 -17.78 27.21 -20.87
C ILE A 148 -18.42 28.06 -19.76
N SER A 149 -19.72 27.90 -19.56
CA SER A 149 -20.45 28.52 -18.45
C SER A 149 -21.36 27.52 -17.73
N TYR A 150 -21.64 27.72 -16.44
CA TYR A 150 -22.42 26.81 -15.61
C TYR A 150 -23.27 27.55 -14.57
N ASN A 151 -24.18 26.83 -13.90
CA ASN A 151 -25.01 27.35 -12.81
C ASN A 151 -24.99 26.47 -11.55
N ALA A 152 -25.56 26.98 -10.45
CA ALA A 152 -25.61 26.26 -9.17
C ALA A 152 -26.47 24.99 -9.16
N LYS A 153 -27.30 24.78 -10.20
CA LYS A 153 -28.12 23.56 -10.37
C LYS A 153 -27.33 22.45 -11.09
N GLY A 154 -26.13 22.75 -11.56
CA GLY A 154 -25.27 21.81 -12.30
C GLY A 154 -25.57 21.74 -13.80
N ASP A 155 -26.28 22.72 -14.34
CA ASP A 155 -26.41 22.87 -15.79
C ASP A 155 -25.16 23.55 -16.36
N ALA A 156 -24.80 23.23 -17.60
CA ALA A 156 -23.64 23.80 -18.28
C ALA A 156 -23.89 24.04 -19.77
N ILE A 157 -23.22 25.05 -20.31
CA ILE A 157 -23.21 25.46 -21.71
C ILE A 157 -21.77 25.65 -22.18
N GLY A 158 -21.49 25.36 -23.44
CA GLY A 158 -20.17 25.61 -24.02
C GLY A 158 -20.17 25.57 -25.54
N GLU A 159 -19.01 25.88 -26.12
CA GLU A 159 -18.73 25.69 -27.54
C GLU A 159 -17.82 24.47 -27.72
N LEU A 160 -18.21 23.55 -28.59
CA LEU A 160 -17.47 22.33 -28.89
C LEU A 160 -16.81 22.43 -30.27
N ASP A 161 -15.48 22.37 -30.29
CA ASP A 161 -14.72 22.32 -31.54
C ASP A 161 -14.77 20.94 -32.19
N LEU A 162 -15.26 20.87 -33.42
CA LEU A 162 -15.31 19.62 -34.19
C LEU A 162 -13.90 19.19 -34.61
N PHE A 163 -13.62 17.89 -34.54
CA PHE A 163 -12.28 17.34 -34.76
C PHE A 163 -11.75 17.66 -36.17
N ARG A 164 -10.48 18.09 -36.26
CA ARG A 164 -9.81 18.44 -37.51
C ARG A 164 -8.60 17.53 -37.73
N TRP A 165 -8.55 16.85 -38.87
CA TRP A 165 -7.38 16.09 -39.29
C TRP A 165 -6.24 17.06 -39.66
N THR A 166 -5.06 16.90 -39.06
CA THR A 166 -3.83 17.65 -39.39
C THR A 166 -2.86 16.78 -40.18
N ALA A 167 -1.88 17.39 -40.85
CA ALA A 167 -0.85 16.68 -41.61
C ALA A 167 0.03 15.76 -40.71
N GLU A 168 0.21 16.12 -39.43
CA GLU A 168 0.92 15.30 -38.43
C GLU A 168 0.12 14.08 -37.98
N ASN A 169 -1.22 14.14 -38.02
CA ASN A 169 -2.12 13.09 -37.52
C ASN A 169 -2.67 12.17 -38.63
N SER A 170 -2.29 12.37 -39.90
CA SER A 170 -2.80 11.58 -41.01
C SER A 170 -1.65 10.93 -41.79
N SER A 171 -1.46 9.64 -41.59
CA SER A 171 -0.77 8.78 -42.56
C SER A 171 -1.65 8.64 -43.81
N ASN A 172 -1.72 9.70 -44.61
CA ASN A 172 -2.30 9.78 -45.96
C ASN A 172 -3.80 9.47 -46.17
N HIS A 173 -4.62 9.20 -45.14
CA HIS A 173 -6.07 8.99 -45.34
C HIS A 173 -6.95 9.76 -44.34
N VAL A 174 -7.71 10.73 -44.85
CA VAL A 174 -8.84 11.37 -44.13
C VAL A 174 -10.07 10.47 -44.30
N GLN A 175 -10.61 9.96 -43.20
CA GLN A 175 -11.83 9.16 -43.23
C GLN A 175 -13.07 10.04 -43.03
N GLU A 176 -14.02 9.98 -43.98
CA GLU A 176 -15.34 10.61 -43.82
C GLU A 176 -16.11 9.94 -42.68
N HIS A 177 -16.71 10.75 -41.81
CA HIS A 177 -17.45 10.30 -40.63
C HIS A 177 -18.60 11.27 -40.32
N VAL A 178 -19.63 10.78 -39.63
CA VAL A 178 -20.76 11.59 -39.15
C VAL A 178 -20.35 12.47 -37.98
N ILE A 179 -19.68 11.86 -36.98
CA ILE A 179 -19.09 12.55 -35.84
C ILE A 179 -17.82 11.81 -35.40
N HIS A 180 -16.77 12.55 -35.09
CA HIS A 180 -15.52 11.98 -34.61
C HIS A 180 -15.67 11.58 -33.12
N PRO A 181 -15.06 10.47 -32.65
CA PRO A 181 -15.15 10.06 -31.25
C PRO A 181 -14.74 11.14 -30.23
N THR A 182 -13.71 11.94 -30.53
CA THR A 182 -13.27 13.04 -29.63
C THR A 182 -14.31 14.15 -29.53
N SER A 183 -15.02 14.46 -30.62
CA SER A 183 -16.12 15.44 -30.60
C SER A 183 -17.33 14.89 -29.87
N LEU A 184 -17.65 13.60 -30.05
CA LEU A 184 -18.73 12.96 -29.29
C LEU A 184 -18.42 12.95 -27.79
N ASP A 185 -17.17 12.67 -27.40
CA ASP A 185 -16.74 12.66 -26.01
C ASP A 185 -16.81 14.05 -25.36
N GLY A 186 -16.49 15.12 -26.10
CA GLY A 186 -16.64 16.50 -25.62
C GLY A 186 -18.07 16.85 -25.18
N LEU A 187 -19.11 16.23 -25.74
CA LEU A 187 -20.48 16.37 -25.25
C LEU A 187 -20.65 15.76 -23.84
N PHE A 188 -20.08 14.58 -23.62
CA PHE A 188 -20.13 13.91 -22.31
C PHE A 188 -19.34 14.69 -21.27
N GLN A 189 -18.18 15.23 -21.64
CA GLN A 189 -17.34 16.05 -20.77
C GLN A 189 -18.11 17.26 -20.20
N LEU A 190 -18.96 17.91 -21.00
CA LEU A 190 -19.76 19.05 -20.52
C LEU A 190 -20.67 18.70 -19.34
N SER A 191 -21.21 17.48 -19.29
CA SER A 191 -22.02 17.03 -18.16
C SER A 191 -21.21 16.85 -16.87
N LEU A 192 -19.93 16.48 -16.99
CA LEU A 192 -19.01 16.40 -15.85
C LEU A 192 -18.72 17.79 -15.30
N ILE A 193 -18.52 18.77 -16.18
CA ILE A 193 -18.27 20.18 -15.81
C ILE A 193 -19.48 20.79 -15.10
N GLY A 194 -20.70 20.48 -15.55
CA GLY A 194 -21.91 20.88 -14.83
C GLY A 194 -21.96 20.26 -13.43
N THR A 195 -21.58 18.97 -13.31
CA THR A 195 -21.54 18.26 -12.02
C THR A 195 -20.49 18.84 -11.06
N SER A 196 -19.31 19.21 -11.55
CA SER A 196 -18.25 19.86 -10.76
C SER A 196 -18.50 21.33 -10.50
N ARG A 197 -19.56 21.90 -11.08
CA ARG A 197 -19.86 23.34 -11.05
C ARG A 197 -18.61 24.12 -11.45
N GLY A 198 -18.09 23.82 -12.64
CA GLY A 198 -16.77 24.32 -13.05
C GLY A 198 -15.68 23.61 -12.25
N GLU A 199 -14.99 24.35 -11.37
CA GLU A 199 -13.96 23.81 -10.46
C GLU A 199 -14.35 23.88 -8.98
N ASP A 200 -15.55 24.40 -8.67
CA ASP A 200 -15.98 24.69 -7.29
C ASP A 200 -16.15 23.41 -6.45
N GLN A 201 -16.43 22.28 -7.10
CA GLN A 201 -16.64 20.99 -6.44
C GLN A 201 -15.80 19.91 -7.10
N LYS A 202 -14.92 19.28 -6.33
CA LYS A 202 -14.22 18.08 -6.78
C LYS A 202 -15.24 16.96 -6.98
N THR A 203 -15.25 16.38 -8.17
CA THR A 203 -16.14 15.26 -8.50
C THR A 203 -15.39 13.93 -8.49
N PRO A 204 -16.06 12.82 -8.13
CA PRO A 204 -15.51 11.48 -8.33
C PRO A 204 -15.12 11.24 -9.78
N THR A 205 -14.18 10.31 -10.02
CA THR A 205 -13.91 9.81 -11.37
C THR A 205 -15.14 9.04 -11.86
N MET A 206 -15.77 9.52 -12.92
CA MET A 206 -16.99 8.95 -13.46
C MET A 206 -16.86 8.59 -14.94
N VAL A 207 -17.45 7.46 -15.34
CA VAL A 207 -17.48 7.02 -16.74
C VAL A 207 -18.92 6.74 -17.21
N PRO A 208 -19.28 7.01 -18.48
CA PRO A 208 -20.59 6.67 -19.02
C PRO A 208 -20.90 5.17 -18.96
N THR A 209 -22.09 4.80 -18.50
CA THR A 209 -22.56 3.41 -18.41
C THR A 209 -23.86 3.15 -19.16
N ARG A 210 -24.70 4.17 -19.37
CA ARG A 210 -25.95 4.03 -20.12
C ARG A 210 -26.31 5.30 -20.89
N ILE A 211 -26.95 5.11 -22.05
CA ILE A 211 -27.72 6.16 -22.74
C ILE A 211 -29.10 5.61 -23.06
N ASN A 212 -30.15 6.21 -22.49
CA ASN A 212 -31.53 5.76 -22.73
C ASN A 212 -31.94 5.97 -24.19
N SER A 213 -31.70 7.17 -24.73
CA SER A 213 -31.87 7.42 -26.16
C SER A 213 -30.96 8.52 -26.67
N MET A 214 -30.52 8.36 -27.92
CA MET A 214 -29.73 9.37 -28.63
C MET A 214 -30.27 9.54 -30.04
N TRP A 215 -30.28 10.76 -30.54
CA TRP A 215 -30.50 11.06 -31.95
C TRP A 215 -29.36 11.95 -32.44
N ILE A 216 -28.82 11.63 -33.62
CA ILE A 216 -27.71 12.34 -34.23
C ILE A 216 -28.01 12.65 -35.70
N SER A 217 -27.78 13.89 -36.10
CA SER A 217 -27.88 14.36 -37.49
C SER A 217 -26.82 13.69 -38.36
N ASN A 218 -27.17 13.35 -39.61
CA ASN A 218 -26.21 12.83 -40.59
C ASN A 218 -25.33 13.94 -41.22
N GLU A 219 -25.69 15.21 -41.00
CA GLU A 219 -24.99 16.37 -41.56
C GLU A 219 -24.55 17.35 -40.44
N ARG A 220 -23.52 18.17 -40.73
CA ARG A 220 -23.06 19.32 -39.91
C ARG A 220 -22.40 18.98 -38.56
N LEU A 221 -22.03 17.72 -38.33
CA LEU A 221 -21.31 17.26 -37.12
C LEU A 221 -19.86 16.81 -37.39
N SER A 222 -19.32 17.12 -38.56
CA SER A 222 -17.93 16.83 -38.93
C SER A 222 -17.27 18.01 -39.65
N TYR A 223 -15.96 18.19 -39.45
CA TYR A 223 -15.18 19.18 -40.20
C TYR A 223 -14.90 18.68 -41.63
N PRO A 224 -14.94 19.54 -42.68
CA PRO A 224 -15.12 21.00 -42.66
C PRO A 224 -16.58 21.48 -42.79
N SER A 225 -17.58 20.60 -42.67
CA SER A 225 -18.99 21.01 -42.82
C SER A 225 -19.46 21.98 -41.73
N SER A 226 -18.87 21.89 -40.53
CA SER A 226 -18.93 22.91 -39.50
C SER A 226 -17.59 22.98 -38.75
N ASN A 227 -17.28 24.12 -38.14
CA ASN A 227 -16.07 24.31 -37.32
C ASN A 227 -16.31 23.95 -35.85
N SER A 228 -17.44 24.38 -35.31
CA SER A 228 -17.85 24.22 -33.92
C SER A 228 -19.37 24.14 -33.82
N ILE A 229 -19.88 23.69 -32.68
CA ILE A 229 -21.31 23.66 -32.34
C ILE A 229 -21.53 24.13 -30.91
N THR A 230 -22.71 24.67 -30.61
CA THR A 230 -23.09 25.02 -29.24
C THR A 230 -23.65 23.80 -28.54
N VAL A 231 -23.19 23.53 -27.32
CA VAL A 231 -23.54 22.35 -26.54
C VAL A 231 -24.12 22.74 -25.19
N CYS A 232 -25.12 21.99 -24.74
CA CYS A 232 -25.85 22.24 -23.51
C CYS A 232 -26.04 20.94 -22.76
N ALA A 233 -25.73 20.95 -21.47
CA ALA A 233 -25.94 19.84 -20.55
C ALA A 233 -26.90 20.29 -19.44
N LYS A 234 -27.91 19.47 -19.18
CA LYS A 234 -28.85 19.65 -18.08
C LYS A 234 -28.67 18.52 -17.09
N SER A 235 -28.41 18.87 -15.83
CA SER A 235 -28.27 17.88 -14.77
C SER A 235 -29.62 17.24 -14.45
N VAL A 236 -29.61 15.93 -14.24
CA VAL A 236 -30.75 15.13 -13.79
C VAL A 236 -30.42 14.64 -12.38
N PRO A 237 -31.39 14.59 -11.44
CA PRO A 237 -31.15 14.07 -10.09
C PRO A 237 -30.37 12.75 -10.12
N SER A 238 -29.32 12.68 -9.30
CA SER A 238 -28.28 11.65 -9.32
C SER A 238 -28.26 10.82 -8.03
N THR A 239 -27.53 9.71 -8.02
CA THR A 239 -27.37 8.80 -6.88
C THR A 239 -26.04 9.02 -6.16
N ILE A 240 -25.77 8.27 -5.09
CA ILE A 240 -24.45 8.24 -4.45
C ILE A 240 -23.37 7.71 -5.41
N SER A 241 -23.74 6.85 -6.37
CA SER A 241 -22.80 6.14 -7.26
C SER A 241 -22.91 6.52 -8.74
N GLN A 242 -23.90 7.33 -9.14
CA GLN A 242 -24.18 7.65 -10.54
C GLN A 242 -24.65 9.10 -10.73
N SER A 243 -24.22 9.75 -11.81
CA SER A 243 -24.75 11.05 -12.26
C SER A 243 -25.58 10.90 -13.54
N GLY A 244 -26.64 11.68 -13.65
CA GLY A 244 -27.54 11.70 -14.80
C GLY A 244 -27.48 13.03 -15.53
N ALA A 245 -27.50 13.01 -16.87
CA ALA A 245 -27.60 14.22 -17.67
C ALA A 245 -28.43 14.01 -18.95
N SER A 246 -29.06 15.09 -19.41
CA SER A 246 -29.53 15.23 -20.79
C SER A 246 -28.68 16.27 -21.49
N ILE A 247 -28.17 15.92 -22.68
CA ILE A 247 -27.25 16.76 -23.44
C ILE A 247 -27.83 17.00 -24.83
N PHE A 248 -27.71 18.21 -25.36
CA PHE A 248 -28.03 18.48 -26.76
C PHE A 248 -27.01 19.44 -27.36
N GLY A 249 -26.79 19.32 -28.67
CA GLY A 249 -25.94 20.20 -29.45
C GLY A 249 -26.75 20.86 -30.57
N LEU A 250 -26.57 22.17 -30.73
CA LEU A 250 -27.25 23.01 -31.71
C LEU A 250 -26.30 23.42 -32.84
N ASP A 251 -26.87 23.77 -33.99
CA ASP A 251 -26.12 24.41 -35.07
C ASP A 251 -25.62 25.81 -34.68
N ARG A 252 -24.78 26.42 -35.53
CA ARG A 252 -24.15 27.73 -35.24
C ARG A 252 -25.15 28.87 -35.02
N ASP A 253 -26.34 28.75 -35.61
CA ASP A 253 -27.41 29.73 -35.45
C ASP A 253 -28.25 29.48 -34.17
N ASN A 254 -27.93 28.43 -33.40
CA ASN A 254 -28.64 27.97 -32.20
C ASN A 254 -30.13 27.66 -32.44
N LYS A 255 -30.49 27.21 -33.64
CA LYS A 255 -31.88 27.03 -34.09
C LYS A 255 -32.27 25.59 -34.35
N ALA A 256 -31.31 24.73 -34.67
CA ALA A 256 -31.60 23.34 -34.99
C ALA A 256 -30.74 22.39 -34.15
N PRO A 257 -31.35 21.42 -33.43
CA PRO A 257 -30.59 20.38 -32.76
C PRO A 257 -29.93 19.47 -33.79
N LEU A 258 -28.62 19.29 -33.63
CA LEU A 258 -27.79 18.37 -34.42
C LEU A 258 -27.57 17.05 -33.68
N ILE A 259 -27.55 17.07 -32.34
CA ILE A 259 -27.45 15.88 -31.51
C ILE A 259 -28.29 16.05 -30.24
N ILE A 260 -28.95 14.98 -29.82
CA ILE A 260 -29.81 14.95 -28.63
C ILE A 260 -29.53 13.64 -27.90
N ILE A 261 -29.17 13.73 -26.62
CA ILE A 261 -28.89 12.62 -25.72
C ILE A 261 -29.82 12.77 -24.51
N HIS A 262 -30.68 11.79 -24.29
CA HIS A 262 -31.55 11.73 -23.12
C HIS A 262 -31.14 10.58 -22.21
N GLY A 263 -31.01 10.88 -20.92
CA GLY A 263 -30.68 9.90 -19.90
C GLY A 263 -29.29 9.29 -20.11
N LEU A 264 -28.28 10.14 -20.29
CA LEU A 264 -26.88 9.74 -20.08
C LEU A 264 -26.73 9.44 -18.59
N GLN A 265 -26.25 8.24 -18.27
CA GLN A 265 -25.85 7.87 -16.92
C GLN A 265 -24.34 7.63 -16.92
N ALA A 266 -23.67 8.21 -15.94
CA ALA A 266 -22.27 7.95 -15.65
C ALA A 266 -22.14 7.38 -14.25
N THR A 267 -21.23 6.42 -14.05
CA THR A 267 -21.01 5.72 -12.79
C THR A 267 -19.65 6.07 -12.23
N ILE A 268 -19.58 6.26 -10.90
CA ILE A 268 -18.33 6.49 -10.18
C ILE A 268 -17.48 5.22 -10.23
N VAL A 269 -16.25 5.33 -10.73
CA VAL A 269 -15.28 4.23 -10.83
C VAL A 269 -14.18 4.36 -9.79
N ALA A 270 -13.90 5.59 -9.36
CA ALA A 270 -13.02 5.89 -8.25
C ALA A 270 -13.56 7.12 -7.52
N ASN A 271 -13.68 7.02 -6.20
CA ASN A 271 -13.89 8.19 -5.35
C ASN A 271 -12.50 8.60 -4.88
N ASP A 272 -12.08 9.84 -5.18
CA ASP A 272 -10.89 10.41 -4.56
C ASP A 272 -11.18 10.88 -3.12
N GLU A 273 -12.40 10.61 -2.61
CA GLU A 273 -12.59 10.14 -1.23
C GLU A 273 -11.98 8.73 -1.05
N ASN A 274 -10.77 8.53 -1.56
CA ASN A 274 -9.79 7.87 -0.72
C ASN A 274 -9.92 8.57 0.61
N VAL A 275 -10.42 7.82 1.59
CA VAL A 275 -10.26 8.12 2.99
C VAL A 275 -8.81 8.59 3.10
N GLN A 276 -8.58 9.89 3.24
CA GLN A 276 -7.34 10.41 3.78
C GLN A 276 -7.32 10.02 5.28
N SER A 277 -7.53 8.73 5.57
CA SER A 277 -6.61 7.99 6.42
C SER A 277 -5.23 8.52 6.10
N ILE A 278 -4.45 8.80 7.14
CA ILE A 278 -3.03 9.13 7.02
C ILE A 278 -2.53 8.33 5.82
N PRO A 279 -2.19 8.97 4.69
CA PRO A 279 -2.00 8.22 3.47
C PRO A 279 -0.99 7.12 3.81
N ASN A 280 -1.22 5.88 3.34
CA ASN A 280 -0.31 4.76 3.62
C ASN A 280 1.16 5.14 3.35
N LYS A 281 1.38 6.18 2.52
CA LYS A 281 2.59 7.00 2.50
C LYS A 281 2.28 8.45 2.84
N LEU A 282 2.69 8.91 4.03
CA LEU A 282 2.76 10.33 4.38
C LEU A 282 3.50 11.11 3.27
N PRO A 283 3.00 12.28 2.83
CA PRO A 283 3.73 13.13 1.91
C PRO A 283 5.05 13.55 2.57
N ARG A 284 6.14 13.54 1.79
CA ARG A 284 7.50 13.90 2.24
C ARG A 284 7.71 15.40 2.07
N LEU A 285 7.17 16.21 2.98
CA LEU A 285 7.18 17.67 2.89
C LEU A 285 8.25 18.29 3.77
N CYS A 286 8.55 17.64 4.89
CA CYS A 286 9.41 18.15 5.94
C CYS A 286 10.78 17.49 5.89
N TYR A 287 11.81 18.34 5.97
CA TYR A 287 13.19 17.91 6.01
C TYR A 287 13.96 18.71 7.05
N SER A 288 14.93 18.09 7.70
CA SER A 288 15.89 18.75 8.58
C SER A 288 17.32 18.52 8.08
N ILE A 289 18.25 19.22 8.73
CA ILE A 289 19.68 19.02 8.51
C ILE A 289 20.20 18.18 9.68
N ASP A 290 20.68 16.98 9.36
CA ASP A 290 21.35 16.11 10.31
C ASP A 290 22.87 16.21 10.14
N TRP A 291 23.59 16.24 11.26
CA TRP A 291 25.05 16.33 11.30
C TRP A 291 25.60 15.06 11.95
N LYS A 292 26.55 14.41 11.29
CA LYS A 292 27.25 13.24 11.86
C LYS A 292 28.74 13.27 11.56
N PRO A 293 29.58 12.66 12.42
CA PRO A 293 31.02 12.62 12.20
C PRO A 293 31.41 11.96 10.88
N ASP A 294 32.42 12.52 10.21
CA ASP A 294 33.09 11.85 9.09
C ASP A 294 34.15 10.88 9.64
N MET A 295 33.82 9.59 9.61
CA MET A 295 34.69 8.52 10.09
C MET A 295 36.07 8.49 9.42
N SER A 296 36.21 9.00 8.20
CA SER A 296 37.51 9.02 7.51
C SER A 296 38.48 10.06 8.08
N LEU A 297 37.98 11.06 8.81
CA LEU A 297 38.79 12.12 9.42
C LEU A 297 39.13 11.84 10.89
N MET A 298 38.63 10.73 11.44
CA MET A 298 38.80 10.33 12.83
C MET A 298 39.95 9.33 12.99
N SER A 299 40.70 9.46 14.08
CA SER A 299 41.64 8.43 14.56
C SER A 299 40.89 7.18 15.06
N SER A 300 41.58 6.04 15.15
CA SER A 300 40.98 4.80 15.66
C SER A 300 40.40 4.96 17.07
N GLN A 301 41.05 5.75 17.93
CA GLN A 301 40.56 6.03 19.27
C GLN A 301 39.27 6.87 19.26
N GLU A 302 39.21 7.92 18.42
CA GLU A 302 38.01 8.74 18.26
C GLU A 302 36.85 7.91 17.71
N LYS A 303 37.11 7.01 16.74
CA LYS A 303 36.10 6.08 16.18
C LYS A 303 35.51 5.17 17.27
N LEU A 304 36.37 4.53 18.07
CA LEU A 304 35.97 3.69 19.20
C LEU A 304 35.12 4.46 20.20
N SER A 305 35.63 5.60 20.67
CA SER A 305 34.92 6.42 21.66
C SER A 305 33.57 6.89 21.16
N TYR A 306 33.42 7.27 19.89
CA TYR A 306 32.12 7.65 19.31
C TYR A 306 31.14 6.46 19.25
N CYS A 307 31.62 5.29 18.81
CA CYS A 307 30.77 4.12 18.66
C CYS A 307 30.27 3.59 20.02
N GLU A 308 31.07 3.70 21.09
CA GLU A 308 30.76 3.16 22.42
C GLU A 308 29.85 4.05 23.30
N ILE A 309 29.49 5.27 22.90
CA ILE A 309 28.67 6.20 23.71
C ILE A 309 27.35 5.56 24.20
N GLY A 310 27.05 5.54 25.50
CA GLY A 310 25.79 4.97 25.99
C GLY A 310 25.70 3.44 25.87
N ASN A 311 26.82 2.75 25.64
CA ASN A 311 26.96 1.31 25.88
C ASN A 311 27.14 1.09 27.40
N ALA A 312 26.11 1.40 28.21
CA ALA A 312 26.17 1.38 29.67
C ALA A 312 25.55 0.10 30.29
N ASP A 313 26.24 -0.45 31.30
CA ASP A 313 25.78 -1.20 32.48
C ASP A 313 24.89 -2.46 32.34
N THR A 314 24.90 -3.18 31.22
CA THR A 314 24.43 -4.59 31.26
C THR A 314 25.49 -5.48 31.92
N PRO A 315 25.17 -6.20 33.02
CA PRO A 315 26.10 -7.12 33.65
C PRO A 315 26.58 -8.18 32.66
N GLU A 316 27.88 -8.45 32.64
CA GLU A 316 28.43 -9.53 31.81
C GLU A 316 28.04 -10.89 32.39
N PRO A 317 27.70 -11.89 31.54
CA PRO A 317 27.18 -13.19 31.98
C PRO A 317 28.31 -14.12 32.47
N VAL A 318 29.20 -13.63 33.34
CA VAL A 318 30.40 -14.34 33.79
C VAL A 318 30.04 -15.69 34.42
N GLU A 319 29.09 -15.70 35.35
CA GLU A 319 28.65 -16.93 36.04
C GLU A 319 28.05 -17.96 35.07
N PHE A 320 27.27 -17.49 34.08
CA PHE A 320 26.68 -18.35 33.06
C PHE A 320 27.75 -18.93 32.12
N SER A 321 28.68 -18.10 31.63
CA SER A 321 29.78 -18.55 30.76
C SER A 321 30.65 -19.60 31.47
N GLN A 322 31.03 -19.34 32.72
CA GLN A 322 31.77 -20.28 33.55
C GLN A 322 31.00 -21.59 33.77
N ALA A 323 29.69 -21.52 34.05
CA ALA A 323 28.84 -22.70 34.20
C ALA A 323 28.76 -23.55 32.91
N VAL A 324 28.64 -22.90 31.75
CA VAL A 324 28.66 -23.58 30.44
C VAL A 324 30.00 -24.27 30.20
N HIS A 325 31.13 -23.58 30.40
CA HIS A 325 32.46 -24.18 30.25
C HIS A 325 32.67 -25.39 31.15
N PHE A 326 32.22 -25.29 32.40
CA PHE A 326 32.27 -26.40 33.33
C PHE A 326 31.46 -27.60 32.85
N MET A 327 30.22 -27.38 32.41
CA MET A 327 29.36 -28.45 31.91
C MET A 327 29.91 -29.09 30.63
N VAL A 328 30.44 -28.29 29.71
CA VAL A 328 31.10 -28.79 28.49
C VAL A 328 32.27 -29.70 28.85
N LEU A 329 33.15 -29.31 29.77
CA LEU A 329 34.25 -30.16 30.22
C LEU A 329 33.78 -31.44 30.93
N ALA A 330 32.69 -31.37 31.70
CA ALA A 330 32.09 -32.55 32.32
C ALA A 330 31.61 -33.54 31.26
N TYR A 331 30.90 -33.07 30.22
CA TYR A 331 30.46 -33.91 29.11
C TYR A 331 31.63 -34.49 28.31
N ILE A 332 32.66 -33.70 28.02
CA ILE A 332 33.89 -34.17 27.34
C ILE A 332 34.53 -35.31 28.15
N THR A 333 34.78 -35.08 29.44
CA THR A 333 35.45 -36.05 30.32
C THR A 333 34.64 -37.33 30.49
N LYS A 334 33.31 -37.22 30.60
CA LYS A 334 32.39 -38.36 30.69
C LYS A 334 32.38 -39.16 29.39
N THR A 335 32.29 -38.47 28.25
CA THR A 335 32.21 -39.09 26.91
C THR A 335 33.50 -39.84 26.58
N LEU A 336 34.67 -39.23 26.80
CA LEU A 336 35.97 -39.87 26.53
C LEU A 336 36.21 -41.16 27.35
N LYS A 337 35.55 -41.32 28.50
CA LYS A 337 35.62 -42.55 29.32
C LYS A 337 34.78 -43.70 28.75
N VAL A 338 33.71 -43.42 28.01
CA VAL A 338 32.71 -44.42 27.59
C VAL A 338 32.62 -44.62 26.07
N VAL A 339 33.21 -43.71 25.28
CA VAL A 339 33.14 -43.80 23.82
C VAL A 339 33.95 -44.98 23.28
N ASP A 340 33.29 -45.83 22.47
CA ASP A 340 33.93 -46.97 21.81
C ASP A 340 34.86 -46.51 20.68
N ARG A 341 36.17 -46.67 20.89
CA ARG A 341 37.21 -46.32 19.91
C ARG A 341 37.16 -47.20 18.65
N ALA A 342 36.59 -48.41 18.72
CA ALA A 342 36.44 -49.27 17.54
C ALA A 342 35.37 -48.74 16.57
N ILE A 343 34.26 -48.21 17.10
CA ILE A 343 33.20 -47.59 16.30
C ILE A 343 33.72 -46.29 15.66
N LEU A 344 34.42 -45.45 16.44
CA LEU A 344 35.01 -44.20 15.95
C LEU A 344 36.04 -44.40 14.83
N ALA A 345 36.81 -45.49 14.86
CA ALA A 345 37.79 -45.78 13.81
C ALA A 345 37.15 -45.98 12.42
N THR A 346 35.86 -46.36 12.39
CA THR A 346 35.05 -46.53 11.17
C THR A 346 34.07 -45.38 10.91
N ALA A 347 33.98 -44.42 11.83
CA ALA A 347 33.09 -43.26 11.71
C ALA A 347 33.62 -42.24 10.70
N GLU A 348 32.77 -41.30 10.29
CA GLU A 348 33.16 -40.23 9.36
C GLU A 348 34.35 -39.39 9.87
N PRO A 349 35.22 -38.88 8.98
CA PRO A 349 36.46 -38.20 9.38
C PRO A 349 36.28 -37.03 10.34
N HIS A 350 35.16 -36.31 10.26
CA HIS A 350 34.89 -35.16 11.12
C HIS A 350 34.66 -35.56 12.59
N TYR A 351 34.08 -36.73 12.88
CA TYR A 351 33.94 -37.24 14.25
C TYR A 351 35.30 -37.61 14.86
N GLN A 352 36.25 -38.09 14.05
CA GLN A 352 37.61 -38.36 14.51
C GLN A 352 38.34 -37.05 14.88
N LYS A 353 38.17 -36.00 14.07
CA LYS A 353 38.68 -34.64 14.37
C LYS A 353 38.04 -34.09 15.65
N TYR A 354 36.73 -34.26 15.82
CA TYR A 354 36.00 -33.84 17.02
C TYR A 354 36.50 -34.53 18.29
N VAL A 355 36.68 -35.85 18.27
CA VAL A 355 37.21 -36.60 19.42
C VAL A 355 38.65 -36.20 19.74
N ARG A 356 39.49 -35.98 18.73
CA ARG A 356 40.85 -35.48 18.93
C ARG A 356 40.86 -34.08 19.57
N TRP A 357 39.93 -33.21 19.17
CA TRP A 357 39.74 -31.91 19.81
C TRP A 357 39.30 -32.07 21.27
N MET A 358 38.36 -32.99 21.58
CA MET A 358 37.98 -33.31 22.97
C MET A 358 39.16 -33.80 23.81
N GLU A 359 39.99 -34.71 23.27
CA GLU A 359 41.20 -35.19 23.93
C GLU A 359 42.16 -34.02 24.23
N PHE A 360 42.37 -33.13 23.25
CA PHE A 360 43.20 -31.94 23.42
C PHE A 360 42.67 -30.99 24.50
N GLN A 361 41.35 -30.76 24.58
CA GLN A 361 40.78 -29.93 25.65
C GLN A 361 40.88 -30.59 27.03
N ALA A 362 40.72 -31.92 27.09
CA ALA A 362 40.93 -32.66 28.33
C ALA A 362 42.41 -32.57 28.78
N GLU A 363 43.38 -32.67 27.88
CA GLU A 363 44.80 -32.47 28.18
C GLU A 363 45.08 -31.05 28.72
N ARG A 364 44.53 -30.02 28.07
CA ARG A 364 44.63 -28.62 28.52
C ARG A 364 44.06 -28.43 29.93
N PHE A 365 42.93 -29.06 30.23
CA PHE A 365 42.34 -29.03 31.55
C PHE A 365 43.27 -29.66 32.60
N HIS A 366 43.80 -30.87 32.36
CA HIS A 366 44.71 -31.54 33.30
C HIS A 366 46.04 -30.79 33.46
N ALA A 367 46.48 -30.05 32.43
CA ALA A 367 47.64 -29.17 32.48
C ALA A 367 47.38 -27.84 33.21
N GLY A 368 46.13 -27.59 33.66
CA GLY A 368 45.72 -26.38 34.36
C GLY A 368 45.41 -25.18 33.47
N ALA A 369 45.51 -25.31 32.14
CA ALA A 369 45.34 -24.22 31.19
C ALA A 369 43.90 -23.71 31.04
N LEU A 370 42.91 -24.40 31.62
CA LEU A 370 41.49 -24.03 31.60
C LEU A 370 40.92 -23.70 32.98
N HIS A 371 41.75 -23.67 34.04
CA HIS A 371 41.25 -23.44 35.40
C HIS A 371 40.71 -22.02 35.61
N ASP A 372 41.26 -21.03 34.91
CA ASP A 372 40.89 -19.61 35.08
C ASP A 372 39.51 -19.26 34.50
N ILE A 373 38.95 -20.13 33.65
CA ILE A 373 37.63 -19.94 33.02
C ILE A 373 36.51 -20.80 33.66
N LEU A 374 36.80 -21.48 34.77
CA LEU A 374 35.86 -22.39 35.45
C LEU A 374 35.39 -21.84 36.82
N PRO A 375 34.15 -22.14 37.23
CA PRO A 375 33.65 -21.81 38.55
C PRO A 375 34.14 -22.86 39.56
N ASN A 376 34.95 -22.45 40.54
CA ASN A 376 35.38 -23.27 41.69
C ASN A 376 36.25 -24.51 41.35
N SER A 377 36.57 -25.30 42.39
CA SER A 377 37.58 -26.38 42.38
C SER A 377 37.34 -27.46 41.31
N PRO A 378 38.37 -27.86 40.53
CA PRO A 378 38.36 -28.97 39.56
C PRO A 378 37.73 -30.28 40.07
N SER A 379 37.75 -30.51 41.39
CA SER A 379 37.16 -31.67 42.05
C SER A 379 35.65 -31.83 41.87
N LEU A 380 34.93 -30.77 41.47
CA LEU A 380 33.47 -30.82 41.24
C LEU A 380 33.08 -31.58 39.95
N LEU A 381 34.03 -31.81 39.03
CA LEU A 381 33.78 -32.57 37.79
C LEU A 381 33.48 -34.06 38.03
N GLU A 382 33.67 -34.56 39.26
CA GLU A 382 33.31 -35.92 39.65
C GLU A 382 31.99 -36.00 40.44
N ASP A 383 31.38 -34.85 40.78
CA ASP A 383 30.10 -34.80 41.50
C ASP A 383 28.90 -34.86 40.54
N ILE A 384 28.29 -36.03 40.44
CA ILE A 384 27.13 -36.29 39.57
C ILE A 384 25.92 -35.43 39.97
N LYS A 385 25.68 -35.20 41.27
CA LYS A 385 24.51 -34.42 41.72
C LYS A 385 24.66 -32.95 41.34
N TYR A 386 25.87 -32.43 41.43
CA TYR A 386 26.17 -31.06 40.99
C TYR A 386 25.98 -30.91 39.48
N GLN A 387 26.46 -31.87 38.70
CA GLN A 387 26.28 -31.88 37.24
C GLN A 387 24.80 -31.93 36.81
N ASP A 388 24.00 -32.80 37.44
CA ASP A 388 22.56 -32.91 37.12
C ASP A 388 21.81 -31.61 37.46
N ALA A 389 22.12 -31.00 38.61
CA ALA A 389 21.53 -29.73 39.02
C ALA A 389 21.92 -28.57 38.09
N LEU A 390 23.20 -28.50 37.69
CA LEU A 390 23.71 -27.47 36.79
C LEU A 390 23.17 -27.65 35.36
N SER A 391 23.07 -28.90 34.88
CA SER A 391 22.44 -29.23 33.59
C SER A 391 20.99 -28.77 33.55
N THR A 392 20.21 -29.02 34.62
CA THR A 392 18.81 -28.57 34.70
C THR A 392 18.72 -27.05 34.70
N SER A 393 19.55 -26.39 35.51
CA SER A 393 19.56 -24.92 35.60
C SER A 393 19.95 -24.23 34.28
N LEU A 394 20.89 -24.79 33.51
CA LEU A 394 21.28 -24.25 32.21
C LEU A 394 20.19 -24.46 31.15
N ALA A 395 19.55 -25.63 31.15
CA ALA A 395 18.49 -25.95 30.19
C ALA A 395 17.21 -25.13 30.38
N GLU A 396 16.87 -24.78 31.63
CA GLU A 396 15.73 -23.94 31.98
C GLU A 396 16.03 -22.44 31.89
N GLY A 397 17.32 -22.06 31.84
CA GLY A 397 17.76 -20.66 31.89
C GLY A 397 17.54 -19.89 30.59
N ASN A 398 18.10 -20.36 29.47
CA ASN A 398 18.02 -19.72 28.16
C ASN A 398 18.25 -20.75 27.02
N VAL A 399 18.07 -20.33 25.76
CA VAL A 399 18.23 -21.24 24.61
C VAL A 399 19.69 -21.67 24.47
N GLN A 400 20.64 -20.79 24.75
CA GLN A 400 22.06 -21.11 24.70
C GLN A 400 22.41 -22.28 25.64
N GLY A 401 22.01 -22.21 26.91
CA GLY A 401 22.23 -23.24 27.91
C GLY A 401 21.52 -24.56 27.57
N LYS A 402 20.27 -24.48 27.10
CA LYS A 402 19.52 -25.64 26.59
C LYS A 402 20.25 -26.35 25.45
N THR A 403 20.84 -25.59 24.53
CA THR A 403 21.58 -26.15 23.38
C THR A 403 22.81 -26.94 23.83
N TYR A 404 23.60 -26.39 24.74
CA TYR A 404 24.76 -27.09 25.31
C TYR A 404 24.37 -28.38 26.04
N VAL A 405 23.27 -28.35 26.81
CA VAL A 405 22.78 -29.51 27.56
C VAL A 405 22.25 -30.60 26.64
N GLU A 406 21.44 -30.25 25.64
CA GLU A 406 20.86 -31.21 24.69
C GLU A 406 21.95 -31.95 23.90
N ILE A 407 22.97 -31.22 23.41
CA ILE A 407 24.11 -31.82 22.73
C ILE A 407 24.90 -32.70 23.69
N GLY A 408 25.19 -32.21 24.91
CA GLY A 408 25.96 -32.96 25.90
C GLY A 408 25.28 -34.28 26.32
N GLN A 409 23.95 -34.29 26.45
CA GLN A 409 23.18 -35.48 26.80
C GLN A 409 23.17 -36.53 25.69
N ASN A 410 23.15 -36.10 24.42
CA ASN A 410 23.13 -36.99 23.25
C ASN A 410 24.53 -37.27 22.67
N LEU A 411 25.61 -36.74 23.27
CA LEU A 411 26.94 -36.72 22.66
C LEU A 411 27.50 -38.11 22.32
N VAL A 412 27.29 -39.09 23.19
CA VAL A 412 27.73 -40.49 22.95
C VAL A 412 26.94 -41.11 21.80
N ASP A 413 25.62 -40.93 21.80
CA ASP A 413 24.73 -41.48 20.77
C ASP A 413 24.98 -40.84 19.40
N ILE A 414 25.35 -39.55 19.36
CA ILE A 414 25.79 -38.86 18.14
C ILE A 414 27.08 -39.48 17.61
N LEU A 415 28.10 -39.65 18.47
CA LEU A 415 29.38 -40.23 18.07
C LEU A 415 29.29 -41.72 17.66
N HIS A 416 28.26 -42.43 18.12
CA HIS A 416 27.96 -43.80 17.70
C HIS A 416 27.04 -43.87 16.47
N GLY A 417 26.56 -42.72 15.97
CA GLY A 417 25.68 -42.63 14.80
C GLY A 417 24.22 -42.99 15.05
N SER A 418 23.81 -43.14 16.32
CA SER A 418 22.42 -43.42 16.72
C SER A 418 21.54 -42.17 16.67
N VAL A 419 22.13 -40.98 16.79
CA VAL A 419 21.46 -39.68 16.69
C VAL A 419 22.15 -38.84 15.62
N ASP A 420 21.39 -38.29 14.68
CA ASP A 420 21.90 -37.37 13.67
C ASP A 420 22.00 -35.94 14.24
N PRO A 421 23.20 -35.34 14.34
CA PRO A 421 23.37 -34.00 14.88
C PRO A 421 22.72 -32.91 13.99
N LEU A 422 22.61 -33.13 12.67
CA LEU A 422 21.90 -32.20 11.79
C LEU A 422 20.40 -32.19 12.09
N ALA A 423 19.81 -33.37 12.27
CA ALA A 423 18.40 -33.47 12.69
C ALA A 423 18.17 -32.83 14.06
N LEU A 424 19.06 -33.10 15.02
CA LEU A 424 18.95 -32.55 16.37
C LEU A 424 19.04 -31.01 16.38
N LEU A 425 19.92 -30.41 15.60
CA LEU A 425 20.13 -28.97 15.59
C LEU A 425 19.15 -28.20 14.70
N PHE A 426 18.83 -28.73 13.51
CA PHE A 426 18.08 -27.99 12.48
C PHE A 426 16.62 -28.43 12.31
N GLN A 427 16.24 -29.68 12.62
CA GLN A 427 14.82 -30.10 12.55
C GLN A 427 14.03 -29.70 13.79
N THR A 428 14.70 -29.50 14.94
CA THR A 428 14.08 -29.05 16.19
C THR A 428 14.06 -27.52 16.34
N ASN A 429 14.54 -26.79 15.33
CA ASN A 429 14.71 -25.32 15.34
C ASN A 429 15.73 -24.78 16.35
N LEU A 430 16.45 -25.64 17.09
CA LEU A 430 17.35 -25.27 18.18
C LEU A 430 18.51 -24.38 17.72
N ALA A 431 19.13 -24.67 16.57
CA ALA A 431 20.22 -23.85 16.03
C ALA A 431 19.74 -22.44 15.63
N ALA A 432 18.54 -22.32 15.04
CA ALA A 432 17.99 -21.02 14.64
C ALA A 432 17.70 -20.14 15.87
N GLU A 433 17.13 -20.72 16.93
CA GLU A 433 16.87 -20.04 18.20
C GLU A 433 18.17 -19.65 18.91
N TYR A 434 19.19 -20.52 18.89
CA TYR A 434 20.53 -20.23 19.41
C TYR A 434 21.18 -19.03 18.71
N TYR A 435 21.22 -19.02 17.37
CA TYR A 435 21.78 -17.91 16.61
C TYR A 435 21.01 -16.60 16.81
N ALA A 436 19.68 -16.67 16.95
CA ALA A 436 18.85 -15.51 17.24
C ALA A 436 19.13 -14.93 18.64
N GLU A 437 19.27 -15.78 19.66
CA GLU A 437 19.60 -15.35 21.03
C GLU A 437 20.98 -14.69 21.10
N ILE A 438 21.99 -15.28 20.45
CA ILE A 438 23.35 -14.70 20.39
C ILE A 438 23.34 -13.38 19.65
N SER A 439 22.69 -13.31 18.48
CA SER A 439 22.62 -12.06 17.70
C SER A 439 21.91 -10.94 18.48
N ASN A 440 20.84 -11.25 19.20
CA ASN A 440 20.08 -10.26 19.97
C ASN A 440 20.80 -9.80 21.25
N SER A 441 21.67 -10.65 21.81
CA SER A 441 22.43 -10.36 23.04
C SER A 441 23.83 -9.78 22.78
N ALA A 442 24.29 -9.80 21.53
CA ALA A 442 25.62 -9.34 21.14
C ALA A 442 25.81 -7.82 21.34
N ARG A 443 26.54 -7.46 22.40
CA ARG A 443 26.78 -6.06 22.79
C ARG A 443 27.58 -5.27 21.75
N PHE A 444 28.45 -5.94 20.98
CA PHE A 444 29.25 -5.29 19.94
C PHE A 444 28.42 -4.76 18.76
N LEU A 445 27.16 -5.19 18.60
CA LEU A 445 26.35 -4.78 17.44
C LEU A 445 25.92 -3.32 17.55
N LYS A 446 25.72 -2.77 18.76
CA LYS A 446 25.35 -1.36 18.95
C LYS A 446 26.47 -0.39 18.52
N PRO A 447 27.73 -0.55 18.96
CA PRO A 447 28.85 0.21 18.41
C PRO A 447 28.97 0.09 16.89
N MET A 448 28.79 -1.12 16.37
CA MET A 448 28.81 -1.35 14.92
C MET A 448 27.70 -0.60 14.17
N GLN A 449 26.46 -0.59 14.69
CA GLN A 449 25.35 0.16 14.09
C GLN A 449 25.67 1.65 13.96
N ARG A 450 26.34 2.25 14.94
CA ARG A 450 26.77 3.66 14.84
C ARG A 450 27.87 3.88 13.83
N TYR A 451 28.83 2.95 13.77
CA TYR A 451 29.86 2.98 12.74
C TYR A 451 29.23 2.97 11.35
N MET A 452 28.29 2.05 11.10
CA MET A 452 27.54 1.97 9.85
C MET A 452 26.71 3.20 9.57
N GLN A 453 26.00 3.74 10.56
CA GLN A 453 25.21 4.96 10.41
C GLN A 453 26.06 6.14 9.95
N ALA A 454 27.28 6.29 10.47
CA ALA A 454 28.18 7.36 10.07
C ALA A 454 28.72 7.14 8.64
N LEU A 455 29.03 5.89 8.26
CA LEU A 455 29.43 5.56 6.89
C LEU A 455 28.29 5.81 5.90
N ALA A 456 27.07 5.36 6.21
CA ALA A 456 25.88 5.56 5.39
C ALA A 456 25.47 7.04 5.31
N HIS A 457 25.76 7.82 6.35
CA HIS A 457 25.58 9.26 6.31
C HIS A 457 26.55 9.92 5.33
N LYS A 458 27.80 9.43 5.26
CA LYS A 458 28.78 9.90 4.26
C LYS A 458 28.41 9.45 2.85
N ASP A 459 28.14 8.17 2.66
CA ASP A 459 27.75 7.60 1.38
C ASP A 459 26.41 6.86 1.51
N PRO A 460 25.27 7.53 1.22
CA PRO A 460 23.96 6.89 1.25
C PRO A 460 23.70 6.03 0.01
N SER A 461 24.68 5.90 -0.91
CA SER A 461 24.60 5.11 -2.13
C SER A 461 25.45 3.84 -2.10
N MET A 462 25.91 3.42 -0.91
CA MET A 462 26.72 2.21 -0.75
C MET A 462 26.03 0.97 -1.33
N ARG A 463 26.81 0.18 -2.09
CA ARG A 463 26.47 -1.19 -2.46
C ARG A 463 27.07 -2.16 -1.44
N ILE A 464 26.22 -2.96 -0.81
CA ILE A 464 26.59 -3.84 0.30
C ILE A 464 26.38 -5.30 -0.12
N LEU A 465 27.35 -6.15 0.18
CA LEU A 465 27.25 -7.60 0.02
C LEU A 465 27.39 -8.27 1.39
N GLU A 466 26.46 -9.16 1.74
CA GLU A 466 26.56 -9.99 2.94
C GLU A 466 26.82 -11.45 2.54
N ILE A 467 27.96 -11.99 2.98
CA ILE A 467 28.39 -13.37 2.75
C ILE A 467 27.99 -14.22 3.96
N GLY A 468 27.20 -15.26 3.71
CA GLY A 468 26.74 -16.20 4.75
C GLY A 468 25.67 -15.58 5.66
N ALA A 469 24.72 -14.86 5.06
CA ALA A 469 23.69 -14.14 5.82
C ALA A 469 22.74 -15.06 6.61
N GLY A 470 22.62 -16.34 6.25
CA GLY A 470 21.95 -17.37 7.04
C GLY A 470 20.50 -17.01 7.38
N THR A 471 20.14 -17.05 8.66
CA THR A 471 18.80 -16.70 9.18
C THR A 471 18.51 -15.19 9.19
N GLY A 472 19.48 -14.36 8.79
CA GLY A 472 19.37 -12.90 8.78
C GLY A 472 19.41 -12.26 10.18
N GLY A 473 20.11 -12.88 11.14
CA GLY A 473 20.29 -12.32 12.49
C GLY A 473 21.12 -11.03 12.51
N VAL A 474 22.28 -11.05 11.85
CA VAL A 474 23.13 -9.87 11.66
C VAL A 474 22.49 -8.91 10.67
N THR A 475 21.96 -9.41 9.54
CA THR A 475 21.22 -8.63 8.53
C THR A 475 20.18 -7.68 9.14
N THR A 476 19.38 -8.15 10.12
CA THR A 476 18.40 -7.28 10.80
C THR A 476 19.05 -6.07 11.46
N HIS A 477 20.18 -6.26 12.14
CA HIS A 477 20.89 -5.17 12.80
C HIS A 477 21.56 -4.23 11.80
N MET A 478 22.13 -4.77 10.72
CA MET A 478 22.76 -4.01 9.65
C MET A 478 21.71 -3.14 8.92
N LEU A 479 20.62 -3.73 8.45
CA LEU A 479 19.54 -3.00 7.76
C LEU A 479 18.93 -1.92 8.65
N ASN A 480 18.69 -2.20 9.94
CA ASN A 480 18.19 -1.19 10.88
C ASN A 480 19.13 0.02 11.02
N SER A 481 20.45 -0.19 10.95
CA SER A 481 21.43 0.91 10.99
C SER A 481 21.44 1.76 9.73
N LEU A 482 21.01 1.20 8.60
CA LEU A 482 20.95 1.86 7.31
C LEU A 482 19.59 2.52 7.05
N MET A 483 18.67 2.44 8.02
CA MET A 483 17.42 3.17 8.02
C MET A 483 17.58 4.46 8.83
N PRO A 484 16.85 5.54 8.48
CA PRO A 484 16.80 6.73 9.32
C PRO A 484 16.29 6.38 10.72
N PRO A 485 16.84 6.98 11.79
CA PRO A 485 16.39 6.72 13.16
C PRO A 485 14.94 7.20 13.33
N THR A 486 13.98 6.28 13.44
CA THR A 486 12.58 6.59 13.73
C THR A 486 12.17 6.02 15.08
N SER A 487 11.54 6.82 15.93
CA SER A 487 11.00 6.39 17.23
C SER A 487 9.68 5.63 17.15
N ASP A 488 9.09 5.50 15.95
CA ASP A 488 7.77 4.93 15.72
C ASP A 488 7.82 3.77 14.73
N ALA A 489 6.78 2.91 14.77
CA ALA A 489 6.52 1.81 13.84
C ALA A 489 6.32 2.23 12.35
N SER A 490 6.61 3.49 12.00
CA SER A 490 6.53 4.04 10.63
C SER A 490 7.80 3.84 9.79
N ALA A 491 8.78 3.08 10.30
CA ALA A 491 10.04 2.74 9.63
C ALA A 491 9.84 2.16 8.22
N GLU A 492 8.71 1.52 7.95
CA GLU A 492 8.37 0.88 6.67
C GLU A 492 8.28 1.85 5.47
N THR A 493 8.31 3.17 5.67
CA THR A 493 8.14 4.16 4.59
C THR A 493 9.29 5.15 4.39
N SER A 494 10.34 5.05 5.22
CA SER A 494 11.52 5.93 5.17
C SER A 494 12.46 5.55 4.03
N THR A 495 13.19 6.53 3.48
CA THR A 495 14.19 6.27 2.44
C THR A 495 15.44 5.64 3.06
N PRO A 496 15.83 4.40 2.67
CA PRO A 496 17.05 3.78 3.18
C PRO A 496 18.32 4.52 2.72
N MET A 497 19.38 4.47 3.52
CA MET A 497 20.69 5.08 3.26
C MET A 497 21.66 4.08 2.62
N TYR A 498 21.20 3.35 1.62
CA TYR A 498 22.02 2.45 0.79
C TYR A 498 21.38 2.27 -0.59
N ASP A 499 22.18 1.92 -1.59
CA ASP A 499 21.66 1.69 -2.94
C ASP A 499 21.15 0.26 -3.12
N SER A 500 22.02 -0.73 -2.89
CA SER A 500 21.70 -2.16 -2.97
C SER A 500 22.31 -2.95 -1.82
N TYR A 501 21.60 -3.99 -1.41
CA TYR A 501 22.06 -4.97 -0.43
C TYR A 501 21.90 -6.37 -1.02
N ASP A 502 23.00 -7.09 -1.20
CA ASP A 502 22.98 -8.45 -1.72
C ASP A 502 23.09 -9.43 -0.55
N PHE A 503 21.96 -10.05 -0.23
CA PHE A 503 21.84 -11.11 0.78
C PHE A 503 22.28 -12.42 0.13
N THR A 504 23.39 -13.00 0.60
CA THR A 504 23.92 -14.23 0.00
C THR A 504 24.17 -15.34 1.00
N ASP A 505 23.96 -16.57 0.52
CA ASP A 505 24.21 -17.81 1.26
C ASP A 505 24.64 -18.90 0.27
N ILE A 506 25.29 -19.97 0.75
CA ILE A 506 25.71 -21.10 -0.08
C ILE A 506 24.52 -21.91 -0.62
N SER A 507 23.33 -21.76 -0.01
CA SER A 507 22.11 -22.45 -0.43
C SER A 507 20.88 -21.55 -0.39
N ARG A 508 19.81 -21.93 -1.10
CA ARG A 508 18.54 -21.17 -1.10
C ARG A 508 17.68 -21.36 0.16
N SER A 509 18.11 -22.22 1.09
CA SER A 509 17.26 -22.73 2.18
C SER A 509 16.69 -21.61 3.07
N PHE A 510 17.45 -20.53 3.29
CA PHE A 510 17.04 -19.41 4.13
C PHE A 510 16.29 -18.29 3.38
N PHE A 511 16.29 -18.30 2.04
CA PHE A 511 15.72 -17.21 1.25
C PHE A 511 14.20 -17.02 1.47
N PRO A 512 13.36 -18.06 1.54
CA PRO A 512 11.92 -17.87 1.74
C PRO A 512 11.55 -17.22 3.08
N GLU A 513 12.33 -17.46 4.12
CA GLU A 513 12.13 -16.81 5.42
C GLU A 513 12.68 -15.38 5.42
N ALA A 514 13.90 -15.17 4.90
CA ALA A 514 14.48 -13.85 4.76
C ALA A 514 13.62 -12.92 3.88
N GLN A 515 13.10 -13.41 2.76
CA GLN A 515 12.17 -12.67 1.89
C GLN A 515 10.88 -12.26 2.58
N ARG A 516 10.36 -13.09 3.50
CA ARG A 516 9.21 -12.72 4.34
C ARG A 516 9.60 -11.68 5.39
N LYS A 517 10.75 -11.87 6.05
CA LYS A 517 11.25 -11.00 7.13
C LYS A 517 11.61 -9.59 6.64
N PHE A 518 12.18 -9.48 5.44
CA PHE A 518 12.72 -8.24 4.90
C PHE A 518 11.94 -7.69 3.70
N VAL A 519 10.69 -8.11 3.52
CA VAL A 519 9.82 -7.72 2.40
C VAL A 519 9.72 -6.20 2.23
N HIS A 520 9.79 -5.44 3.33
CA HIS A 520 9.68 -3.98 3.34
C HIS A 520 10.85 -3.25 2.65
N HIS A 521 12.01 -3.90 2.45
CA HIS A 521 13.14 -3.32 1.72
C HIS A 521 12.98 -3.40 0.19
N GLY A 522 11.98 -4.14 -0.30
CA GLY A 522 11.57 -4.17 -1.70
C GLY A 522 12.71 -4.54 -2.66
N SER A 523 12.82 -3.80 -3.76
CA SER A 523 13.79 -4.09 -4.84
C SER A 523 15.23 -3.73 -4.51
N ARG A 524 15.54 -3.19 -3.32
CA ARG A 524 16.92 -2.86 -2.92
C ARG A 524 17.65 -4.04 -2.28
N LEU A 525 16.93 -5.05 -1.82
CA LEU A 525 17.48 -6.25 -1.19
C LEU A 525 17.39 -7.44 -2.17
N ASN A 526 18.53 -7.87 -2.69
CA ASN A 526 18.62 -8.99 -3.62
C ASN A 526 19.01 -10.28 -2.89
N TYR A 527 18.60 -11.42 -3.44
CA TYR A 527 18.89 -12.74 -2.88
C TYR A 527 19.59 -13.58 -3.93
N SER A 528 20.85 -13.94 -3.66
CA SER A 528 21.70 -14.67 -4.60
C SER A 528 22.51 -15.74 -3.90
N ILE A 529 22.77 -16.86 -4.57
CA ILE A 529 23.66 -17.88 -4.03
C ILE A 529 25.11 -17.39 -4.22
N LEU A 530 25.92 -17.47 -3.17
CA LEU A 530 27.35 -17.20 -3.24
C LEU A 530 28.12 -18.24 -2.42
N ASN A 531 28.95 -19.02 -3.10
CA ASN A 531 29.98 -19.85 -2.50
C ASN A 531 31.33 -19.14 -2.64
N ILE A 532 31.86 -18.58 -1.55
CA ILE A 532 33.14 -17.84 -1.58
C ILE A 532 34.38 -18.74 -1.76
N ASP A 533 34.22 -20.08 -1.63
CA ASP A 533 35.25 -21.06 -2.01
C ASP A 533 35.40 -21.19 -3.54
N GLU A 534 34.49 -20.62 -4.32
CA GLU A 534 34.53 -20.53 -5.78
C GLU A 534 34.76 -19.07 -6.23
N ASP A 535 35.08 -18.85 -7.50
CA ASP A 535 35.29 -17.47 -8.00
C ASP A 535 33.93 -16.73 -8.03
N PRO A 536 33.77 -15.59 -7.33
CA PRO A 536 32.52 -14.83 -7.33
C PRO A 536 32.11 -14.32 -8.73
N GLU A 537 33.09 -14.02 -9.59
CA GLU A 537 32.83 -13.50 -10.94
C GLU A 537 32.10 -14.53 -11.79
N LEU A 538 32.46 -15.82 -11.66
CA LEU A 538 31.79 -16.92 -12.35
C LEU A 538 30.38 -17.19 -11.80
N GLN A 539 30.07 -16.67 -10.61
CA GLN A 539 28.76 -16.77 -9.97
C GLN A 539 27.86 -15.56 -10.25
N GLY A 540 28.35 -14.59 -11.05
CA GLY A 540 27.58 -13.41 -11.48
C GLY A 540 27.77 -12.16 -10.62
N PHE A 541 28.79 -12.13 -9.75
CA PHE A 541 29.13 -10.95 -8.96
C PHE A 541 30.17 -10.09 -9.69
N GLU A 542 29.94 -8.78 -9.71
CA GLU A 542 30.83 -7.84 -10.39
C GLU A 542 32.05 -7.49 -9.51
N ASN A 543 33.22 -7.38 -10.13
CA ASN A 543 34.46 -6.99 -9.43
C ASN A 543 34.51 -5.46 -9.23
N ASN A 544 35.08 -5.01 -8.12
CA ASN A 544 35.27 -3.60 -7.75
C ASN A 544 33.98 -2.77 -7.73
N THR A 545 32.86 -3.36 -7.30
CA THR A 545 31.56 -2.68 -7.30
C THR A 545 31.00 -2.43 -5.91
N TYR A 546 31.44 -3.18 -4.90
CA TYR A 546 30.91 -3.07 -3.54
C TYR A 546 31.69 -2.05 -2.72
N ASP A 547 30.97 -1.26 -1.94
CA ASP A 547 31.52 -0.32 -0.96
C ASP A 547 31.74 -1.00 0.38
N MET A 548 30.95 -2.05 0.66
CA MET A 548 31.05 -2.85 1.88
C MET A 548 30.77 -4.33 1.62
N VAL A 549 31.60 -5.20 2.20
CA VAL A 549 31.35 -6.63 2.30
C VAL A 549 31.27 -6.99 3.78
N ILE A 550 30.18 -7.62 4.18
CA ILE A 550 29.93 -8.11 5.52
C ILE A 550 30.03 -9.63 5.48
N ALA A 551 30.81 -10.22 6.37
CA ALA A 551 30.84 -11.66 6.55
C ALA A 551 30.58 -11.98 8.02
N ALA A 552 29.48 -12.69 8.28
CA ALA A 552 29.02 -12.99 9.62
C ALA A 552 29.09 -14.50 9.90
N SER A 553 30.08 -14.90 10.69
CA SER A 553 30.35 -16.28 11.08
C SER A 553 30.37 -17.23 9.87
N ALA A 554 31.01 -16.80 8.78
CA ALA A 554 30.92 -17.47 7.48
C ALA A 554 32.29 -17.85 6.91
N LEU A 555 33.34 -17.09 7.22
CA LEU A 555 34.63 -17.29 6.57
C LEU A 555 35.48 -18.34 7.28
N HIS A 556 35.31 -18.54 8.59
CA HIS A 556 36.08 -19.52 9.36
C HIS A 556 35.89 -20.96 8.87
N VAL A 557 34.83 -21.30 8.16
CA VAL A 557 34.62 -22.66 7.60
C VAL A 557 35.11 -22.83 6.16
N THR A 558 35.61 -21.77 5.51
CA THR A 558 36.13 -21.86 4.13
C THR A 558 37.41 -22.67 4.04
N LYS A 559 37.76 -23.17 2.85
CA LYS A 559 38.89 -24.11 2.68
C LYS A 559 40.26 -23.46 2.78
N ASP A 560 40.40 -22.23 2.28
CA ASP A 560 41.64 -21.46 2.28
C ASP A 560 41.35 -19.98 2.53
N LEU A 561 41.64 -19.50 3.74
CA LEU A 561 41.37 -18.12 4.13
C LEU A 561 42.13 -17.09 3.29
N ASN A 562 43.34 -17.38 2.83
CA ASN A 562 44.09 -16.43 1.98
C ASN A 562 43.44 -16.30 0.60
N LEU A 563 42.93 -17.40 0.05
CA LEU A 563 42.20 -17.36 -1.21
C LEU A 563 40.83 -16.68 -1.05
N THR A 564 40.11 -17.00 0.03
CA THR A 564 38.82 -16.38 0.39
C THR A 564 38.95 -14.86 0.49
N ILE A 565 39.92 -14.35 1.26
CA ILE A 565 40.14 -12.91 1.43
C ILE A 565 40.57 -12.24 0.12
N ARG A 566 41.38 -12.89 -0.73
CA ARG A 566 41.71 -12.38 -2.07
C ARG A 566 40.48 -12.25 -2.97
N ARG A 567 39.53 -13.18 -2.90
CA ARG A 567 38.28 -13.09 -3.66
C ARG A 567 37.39 -11.97 -3.15
N ILE A 568 37.26 -11.82 -1.83
CA ILE A 568 36.55 -10.68 -1.23
C ILE A 568 37.19 -9.35 -1.65
N ARG A 569 38.52 -9.28 -1.69
CA ARG A 569 39.24 -8.09 -2.15
C ARG A 569 38.88 -7.70 -3.59
N LYS A 570 38.67 -8.68 -4.49
CA LYS A 570 38.25 -8.40 -5.89
C LYS A 570 36.87 -7.75 -5.99
N LEU A 571 35.96 -8.01 -5.04
CA LEU A 571 34.60 -7.49 -5.04
C LEU A 571 34.52 -6.03 -4.56
N LEU A 572 35.41 -5.66 -3.63
CA LEU A 572 35.44 -4.32 -3.03
C LEU A 572 36.15 -3.28 -3.91
N LYS A 573 35.57 -2.07 -3.99
CA LYS A 573 36.28 -0.88 -4.47
C LYS A 573 37.49 -0.57 -3.59
N ILE A 574 38.49 0.13 -4.13
CA ILE A 574 39.57 0.71 -3.31
C ILE A 574 38.93 1.65 -2.28
N GLY A 575 39.32 1.54 -1.00
CA GLY A 575 38.71 2.26 0.11
C GLY A 575 37.44 1.61 0.68
N GLY A 576 36.89 0.59 0.02
CA GLY A 576 35.75 -0.19 0.50
C GLY A 576 36.05 -0.94 1.80
N LYS A 577 35.00 -1.31 2.54
CA LYS A 577 35.10 -1.87 3.89
C LYS A 577 34.81 -3.37 3.92
N LEU A 578 35.68 -4.14 4.53
CA LEU A 578 35.41 -5.52 4.92
C LEU A 578 35.06 -5.54 6.41
N VAL A 579 33.84 -5.99 6.72
CA VAL A 579 33.34 -6.18 8.08
C VAL A 579 33.32 -7.68 8.36
N LEU A 580 34.17 -8.13 9.27
CA LEU A 580 34.20 -9.51 9.74
C LEU A 580 33.55 -9.59 11.11
N VAL A 581 32.45 -10.33 11.22
CA VAL A 581 31.85 -10.74 12.49
C VAL A 581 32.20 -12.20 12.67
N GLU A 582 33.22 -12.53 13.45
CA GLU A 582 33.73 -13.90 13.52
C GLU A 582 33.99 -14.32 14.97
N PRO A 583 33.81 -15.62 15.31
CA PRO A 583 34.38 -16.20 16.51
C PRO A 583 35.91 -16.15 16.46
N THR A 584 36.51 -15.43 17.40
CA THR A 584 37.95 -15.09 17.42
C THR A 584 38.74 -15.77 18.53
N LYS A 585 38.08 -16.57 19.38
CA LYS A 585 38.73 -17.26 20.48
C LYS A 585 38.79 -18.77 20.22
N PRO A 586 39.82 -19.28 19.50
CA PRO A 586 39.97 -20.71 19.21
C PRO A 586 40.14 -21.58 20.47
N ASP A 587 40.58 -20.97 21.57
CA ASP A 587 40.82 -21.61 22.85
C ASP A 587 39.57 -21.78 23.72
N GLN A 588 38.47 -21.10 23.38
CA GLN A 588 37.16 -21.21 24.05
C GLN A 588 36.45 -22.50 23.62
N LEU A 589 35.66 -23.09 24.52
CA LEU A 589 35.08 -24.43 24.31
C LEU A 589 33.76 -24.39 23.52
N GLY A 590 33.03 -23.28 23.59
CA GLY A 590 31.63 -23.17 23.19
C GLY A 590 31.32 -23.56 21.74
N CYS A 591 31.78 -22.75 20.78
CA CYS A 591 31.48 -22.95 19.35
C CYS A 591 31.90 -24.32 18.82
N ASN A 592 33.10 -24.79 19.18
CA ASN A 592 33.61 -26.09 18.75
C ASN A 592 32.80 -27.26 19.34
N PHE A 593 32.29 -27.15 20.57
CA PHE A 593 31.47 -28.20 21.20
C PHE A 593 30.14 -28.43 20.47
N ILE A 594 29.51 -27.35 20.01
CA ILE A 594 28.23 -27.43 19.30
C ILE A 594 28.44 -27.83 17.85
N PHE A 595 29.23 -27.04 17.11
CA PHE A 595 29.28 -27.14 15.65
C PHE A 595 30.37 -28.08 15.14
N GLY A 596 31.34 -28.47 15.98
CA GLY A 596 32.37 -29.45 15.60
C GLY A 596 31.82 -30.86 15.30
N LEU A 597 30.57 -31.14 15.66
CA LEU A 597 29.85 -32.35 15.28
C LEU A 597 29.37 -32.33 13.82
N LEU A 598 29.47 -31.19 13.13
CA LEU A 598 29.01 -31.05 11.76
C LEU A 598 30.15 -31.30 10.76
N PRO A 599 29.89 -31.98 9.63
CA PRO A 599 30.92 -32.28 8.64
C PRO A 599 31.54 -31.02 8.00
N GLY A 600 30.78 -29.93 7.89
CA GLY A 600 31.24 -28.66 7.30
C GLY A 600 32.05 -27.75 8.23
N TRP A 601 32.22 -28.11 9.51
CA TRP A 601 32.94 -27.26 10.48
C TRP A 601 34.46 -27.32 10.32
N TRP A 602 34.98 -28.47 9.90
CA TRP A 602 36.43 -28.72 9.89
C TRP A 602 37.01 -28.43 8.51
N PRO A 603 37.95 -27.47 8.38
CA PRO A 603 38.59 -27.21 7.10
C PRO A 603 39.37 -28.44 6.62
N ASP A 604 39.52 -28.54 5.29
CA ASP A 604 40.21 -29.65 4.61
C ASP A 604 41.74 -29.62 4.78
N GLY A 605 42.27 -28.70 5.59
CA GLY A 605 43.65 -28.74 6.11
C GLY A 605 44.73 -28.10 5.22
N THR A 606 44.37 -27.22 4.29
CA THR A 606 45.34 -26.62 3.34
C THR A 606 46.02 -25.34 3.82
N ASP A 607 45.52 -24.68 4.87
CA ASP A 607 45.98 -23.35 5.30
C ASP A 607 46.49 -23.27 6.77
N GLY A 608 46.74 -24.42 7.41
CA GLY A 608 47.37 -24.50 8.74
C GLY A 608 46.42 -24.57 9.94
N ARG A 609 45.10 -24.63 9.71
CA ARG A 609 44.06 -24.76 10.76
C ARG A 609 43.77 -26.22 11.11
N GLU A 610 44.71 -26.87 11.80
CA GLU A 610 44.62 -28.31 12.14
C GLU A 610 43.75 -28.61 13.38
N THR A 611 43.64 -27.66 14.32
CA THR A 611 42.98 -27.86 15.63
C THR A 611 41.56 -27.31 15.72
N GLY A 612 41.08 -26.62 14.67
CA GLY A 612 39.74 -26.04 14.57
C GLY A 612 39.68 -24.93 13.52
N PRO A 613 38.48 -24.49 13.11
CA PRO A 613 38.30 -23.48 12.04
C PRO A 613 38.62 -22.05 12.46
N LEU A 614 38.62 -21.78 13.77
CA LEU A 614 38.65 -20.43 14.35
C LEU A 614 40.04 -19.78 14.29
N VAL A 615 40.08 -18.46 14.14
CA VAL A 615 41.31 -17.67 14.00
C VAL A 615 41.27 -16.49 14.96
N THR A 616 42.40 -16.18 15.59
CA THR A 616 42.51 -15.03 16.51
C THR A 616 42.39 -13.70 15.79
N GLU A 617 42.05 -12.63 16.51
CA GLU A 617 42.03 -11.26 15.96
C GLU A 617 43.35 -10.89 15.26
N ALA A 618 44.49 -11.23 15.88
CA ALA A 618 45.81 -11.02 15.29
C ALA A 618 46.02 -11.85 14.01
N GLY A 619 45.52 -13.09 13.98
CA GLY A 619 45.56 -13.94 12.79
C GLY A 619 44.73 -13.38 11.64
N TRP A 620 43.50 -12.92 11.91
CA TRP A 620 42.67 -12.24 10.92
C TRP A 620 43.34 -10.97 10.38
N ASN A 621 43.92 -10.14 11.26
CA ASN A 621 44.63 -8.93 10.85
C ASN A 621 45.80 -9.24 9.90
N ASP A 622 46.58 -10.28 10.20
CA ASP A 622 47.70 -10.73 9.38
C ASP A 622 47.24 -11.29 8.02
N ILE A 623 46.20 -12.13 7.99
CA ILE A 623 45.62 -12.67 6.75
C ILE A 623 45.06 -11.53 5.88
N CYS A 624 44.28 -10.60 6.44
CA CYS A 624 43.72 -9.46 5.71
C CYS A 624 44.82 -8.58 5.13
N THR A 625 45.82 -8.19 5.94
CA THR A 625 46.91 -7.30 5.53
C THR A 625 47.69 -7.86 4.34
N ARG A 626 48.03 -9.16 4.36
CA ARG A 626 48.77 -9.81 3.27
C ARG A 626 47.98 -9.91 1.96
N ASN A 627 46.65 -9.83 2.03
CA ASN A 627 45.76 -10.06 0.90
C ASN A 627 45.05 -8.77 0.43
N GLY A 628 45.67 -7.61 0.66
CA GLY A 628 45.25 -6.34 0.05
C GLY A 628 44.29 -5.50 0.90
N PHE A 629 44.36 -5.64 2.22
CA PHE A 629 43.65 -4.78 3.17
C PHE A 629 44.62 -4.01 4.08
N SER A 630 44.13 -2.95 4.72
CA SER A 630 44.83 -2.23 5.77
C SER A 630 45.03 -3.10 7.01
N GLN A 631 45.80 -2.59 7.99
CA GLN A 631 45.63 -3.06 9.36
C GLN A 631 44.19 -2.80 9.82
N VAL A 632 43.75 -3.54 10.84
CA VAL A 632 42.41 -3.39 11.41
C VAL A 632 42.13 -1.93 11.79
N ASP A 633 41.05 -1.38 11.25
CA ASP A 633 40.63 0.01 11.48
C ASP A 633 40.05 0.18 12.89
N ILE A 634 39.23 -0.79 13.28
CA ILE A 634 38.50 -0.85 14.55
C ILE A 634 38.09 -2.30 14.86
N THR A 635 38.14 -2.66 16.15
CA THR A 635 37.69 -3.94 16.69
C THR A 635 36.65 -3.71 17.77
N PHE A 636 35.53 -4.44 17.72
CA PHE A 636 34.52 -4.48 18.78
C PHE A 636 34.44 -5.90 19.35
N THR A 637 34.69 -6.06 20.64
CA THR A 637 34.53 -7.34 21.35
C THR A 637 33.12 -7.45 21.95
N ASP A 638 32.62 -8.68 22.08
CA ASP A 638 31.29 -8.96 22.64
C ASP A 638 31.22 -8.64 24.13
N TYR A 639 32.28 -8.97 24.85
CA TYR A 639 32.43 -8.72 26.27
C TYR A 639 33.82 -8.17 26.61
N GLN A 640 33.94 -7.51 27.75
CA GLN A 640 35.22 -7.02 28.26
C GLN A 640 35.92 -8.09 29.10
N ASN A 641 35.18 -8.94 29.82
CA ASN A 641 35.73 -10.09 30.53
C ASN A 641 36.11 -11.20 29.56
N GLU A 642 37.37 -11.61 29.60
CA GLU A 642 37.96 -12.64 28.74
C GLU A 642 37.23 -13.99 28.82
N SER A 643 36.65 -14.33 29.98
CA SER A 643 35.89 -15.58 30.15
C SER A 643 34.56 -15.60 29.39
N CYS A 644 34.02 -14.43 29.03
CA CYS A 644 32.79 -14.30 28.25
C CYS A 644 33.06 -14.09 26.75
N GLN A 645 34.28 -13.70 26.36
CA GLN A 645 34.60 -13.37 24.98
C GLN A 645 34.58 -14.60 24.09
N GLU A 646 33.80 -14.57 23.02
CA GLU A 646 33.79 -15.61 21.98
C GLU A 646 34.03 -15.04 20.58
N SER A 647 33.45 -13.87 20.29
CA SER A 647 33.43 -13.27 18.96
C SER A 647 33.87 -11.81 18.94
N SER A 648 34.30 -11.36 17.77
CA SER A 648 34.67 -9.95 17.56
C SER A 648 34.22 -9.47 16.19
N ILE A 649 33.90 -8.18 16.13
CA ILE A 649 33.74 -7.45 14.86
C ILE A 649 35.05 -6.76 14.54
N MET A 650 35.62 -7.03 13.38
CA MET A 650 36.83 -6.39 12.88
C MET A 650 36.54 -5.74 11.53
N ILE A 651 36.97 -4.48 11.38
CA ILE A 651 36.74 -3.73 10.14
C ILE A 651 38.08 -3.43 9.48
N PHE A 652 38.16 -3.68 8.18
CA PHE A 652 39.35 -3.45 7.36
C PHE A 652 39.01 -2.58 6.15
N THR A 653 39.99 -1.83 5.66
CA THR A 653 39.87 -1.05 4.43
C THR A 653 40.62 -1.73 3.29
N ALA A 654 39.95 -1.88 2.14
CA ALA A 654 40.57 -2.41 0.93
C ALA A 654 41.62 -1.42 0.38
N VAL A 655 42.87 -1.87 0.23
CA VAL A 655 44.00 -1.07 -0.27
C VAL A 655 44.42 -1.54 -1.67
N ASP A 656 45.06 -0.67 -2.45
CA ASP A 656 45.60 -1.06 -3.75
C ASP A 656 46.77 -2.04 -3.57
N THR A 657 46.69 -3.20 -4.20
CA THR A 657 47.71 -4.25 -4.12
C THR A 657 48.92 -3.96 -5.02
N ASN A 658 48.86 -2.95 -5.89
CA ASN A 658 49.96 -2.56 -6.78
C ASN A 658 50.90 -1.49 -6.20
N GLU A 659 50.63 -0.92 -5.02
CA GLU A 659 51.52 0.05 -4.37
C GLU A 659 52.37 -0.60 -3.28
N HIS A 660 53.43 -1.27 -3.68
CA HIS A 660 54.59 -1.41 -2.80
C HIS A 660 55.33 -0.07 -2.76
N THR A 661 55.18 0.68 -1.66
CA THR A 661 56.12 1.73 -1.24
C THR A 661 56.52 2.70 -2.35
N THR A 662 55.57 3.48 -2.85
CA THR A 662 55.88 4.85 -3.22
C THR A 662 55.91 5.64 -1.92
N THR A 663 57.12 5.90 -1.40
CA THR A 663 57.35 7.13 -0.63
C THR A 663 56.57 8.23 -1.34
N THR A 664 55.61 8.84 -0.66
CA THR A 664 54.82 9.95 -1.16
C THR A 664 55.82 11.00 -1.66
N GLU A 665 56.11 11.01 -2.96
CA GLU A 665 56.64 12.20 -3.59
C GLU A 665 55.55 13.23 -3.34
N MET A 666 55.84 14.17 -2.44
CA MET A 666 54.88 15.19 -2.08
C MET A 666 54.39 15.82 -3.38
N PRO A 667 53.07 15.86 -3.64
CA PRO A 667 52.58 16.60 -4.78
C PRO A 667 53.16 18.00 -4.67
N ASN A 668 53.65 18.50 -5.80
CA ASN A 668 54.29 19.81 -5.97
C ASN A 668 53.24 20.93 -5.73
N ASN A 669 52.69 20.98 -4.52
CA ASN A 669 51.60 21.84 -4.09
C ASN A 669 52.22 23.09 -3.46
N ASP A 670 51.98 24.24 -4.09
CA ASP A 670 52.29 25.54 -3.52
C ASP A 670 51.73 25.66 -2.08
N ALA A 671 52.51 26.24 -1.18
CA ALA A 671 52.08 26.47 0.19
C ALA A 671 50.77 27.30 0.23
N PRO A 672 49.81 26.98 1.14
CA PRO A 672 48.54 27.68 1.20
C PRO A 672 48.73 29.13 1.66
N ILE A 673 47.88 30.02 1.14
CA ILE A 673 47.82 31.43 1.56
C ILE A 673 46.78 31.56 2.69
N ILE A 674 47.15 32.19 3.80
CA ILE A 674 46.26 32.40 4.96
C ILE A 674 45.79 33.85 4.98
N MET A 675 44.47 34.06 4.93
CA MET A 675 43.86 35.38 4.97
C MET A 675 43.35 35.72 6.37
N ILE A 676 43.77 36.86 6.91
CA ILE A 676 43.39 37.36 8.23
C ILE A 676 42.97 38.83 8.20
N ARG A 677 42.40 39.30 9.30
CA ARG A 677 42.32 40.73 9.66
C ARG A 677 43.42 41.01 10.69
N GLU A 678 44.34 41.92 10.36
CA GLU A 678 45.47 42.29 11.23
C GLU A 678 45.04 42.72 12.65
N THR A 679 43.79 43.14 12.82
CA THR A 679 43.24 43.59 14.10
C THR A 679 42.78 42.47 15.04
N SER A 680 42.79 41.19 14.62
CA SER A 680 42.35 40.06 15.45
C SER A 680 43.52 39.25 16.00
N ASN A 681 43.60 39.15 17.33
CA ASN A 681 44.62 38.34 18.01
C ASN A 681 44.40 36.84 17.79
N LEU A 682 43.17 36.34 17.89
CA LEU A 682 42.86 34.94 17.62
C LEU A 682 43.20 34.52 16.18
N GLN A 683 42.90 35.35 15.17
CA GLN A 683 43.25 35.04 13.79
C GLN A 683 44.77 35.00 13.59
N LEU A 684 45.51 35.93 14.21
CA LEU A 684 46.98 35.96 14.18
C LEU A 684 47.58 34.70 14.83
N GLU A 685 47.18 34.38 16.07
CA GLU A 685 47.64 33.18 16.78
C GLU A 685 47.38 31.90 15.97
N MET A 686 46.17 31.76 15.42
CA MET A 686 45.80 30.62 14.58
C MET A 686 46.61 30.55 13.28
N SER A 687 46.83 31.69 12.61
CA SER A 687 47.62 31.74 11.37
C SER A 687 49.08 31.34 11.58
N HIS A 688 49.69 31.72 12.70
CA HIS A 688 51.06 31.32 13.03
C HIS A 688 51.17 29.83 13.34
N MET A 689 50.19 29.25 14.05
CA MET A 689 50.17 27.80 14.28
C MET A 689 50.00 27.00 12.98
N LEU A 690 49.14 27.47 12.07
CA LEU A 690 49.00 26.89 10.74
C LEU A 690 50.29 26.98 9.93
N GLN A 691 50.92 28.16 9.91
CA GLN A 691 52.20 28.38 9.22
C GLN A 691 53.31 27.48 9.77
N ALA A 692 53.39 27.31 11.09
CA ALA A 692 54.34 26.39 11.74
C ALA A 692 54.06 24.94 11.34
N HIS A 693 52.79 24.51 11.36
CA HIS A 693 52.41 23.16 10.94
C HIS A 693 52.77 22.88 9.47
N PHE A 694 52.52 23.83 8.56
CA PHE A 694 52.90 23.68 7.15
C PHE A 694 54.43 23.62 6.97
N LEU A 695 55.18 24.43 7.72
CA LEU A 695 56.64 24.39 7.69
C LEU A 695 57.20 23.05 8.18
N GLU A 696 56.65 22.51 9.28
CA GLU A 696 57.01 21.19 9.81
C GLU A 696 56.74 20.05 8.82
N ASN A 697 55.71 20.20 7.98
CA ASN A 697 55.35 19.24 6.92
C ASN A 697 56.00 19.56 5.56
N GLY A 698 57.01 20.43 5.52
CA GLY A 698 57.85 20.66 4.33
C GLY A 698 57.32 21.67 3.32
N TYR A 699 56.24 22.39 3.62
CA TYR A 699 55.72 23.46 2.77
C TYR A 699 56.48 24.77 3.04
N LEU A 700 57.28 25.22 2.07
CA LEU A 700 58.01 26.49 2.13
C LEU A 700 57.18 27.60 1.50
N GLY A 701 57.03 28.74 2.20
CA GLY A 701 56.41 29.95 1.63
C GLY A 701 54.91 30.14 1.89
N CYS A 702 54.38 29.64 3.01
CA CYS A 702 53.00 29.96 3.44
C CYS A 702 52.91 31.45 3.83
N GLU A 703 52.17 32.24 3.04
CA GLU A 703 52.00 33.69 3.24
C GLU A 703 50.76 34.00 4.09
N ILE A 704 50.91 34.93 5.05
CA ILE A 704 49.79 35.48 5.84
C ILE A 704 49.50 36.88 5.30
N VAL A 705 48.28 37.09 4.79
CA VAL A 705 47.90 38.30 4.06
C VAL A 705 46.51 38.80 4.44
N THR A 706 46.19 40.04 4.12
CA THR A 706 44.81 40.55 4.14
C THR A 706 44.06 40.17 2.86
N LEU A 707 42.72 40.23 2.87
CA LEU A 707 41.89 39.99 1.68
C LEU A 707 42.29 40.90 0.49
N SER A 708 42.65 42.16 0.78
CA SER A 708 43.05 43.12 -0.25
C SER A 708 44.40 42.76 -0.87
N GLU A 709 45.34 42.23 -0.08
CA GLU A 709 46.64 41.75 -0.57
C GLU A 709 46.49 40.44 -1.33
N ALA A 710 45.69 39.50 -0.81
CA ALA A 710 45.38 38.24 -1.47
C ALA A 710 44.85 38.47 -2.90
N SER A 711 43.95 39.44 -3.10
CA SER A 711 43.39 39.76 -4.42
C SER A 711 44.39 40.33 -5.45
N LYS A 712 45.60 40.70 -5.01
CA LYS A 712 46.67 41.27 -5.87
C LYS A 712 47.77 40.25 -6.19
N ILE A 713 47.70 39.05 -5.65
CA ILE A 713 48.68 37.99 -5.92
C ILE A 713 48.49 37.51 -7.36
N ASP A 714 49.54 37.60 -8.17
CA ASP A 714 49.54 37.06 -9.53
C ASP A 714 49.51 35.52 -9.48
N ALA A 715 48.74 34.89 -10.39
CA ALA A 715 48.60 33.43 -10.49
C ALA A 715 47.99 32.70 -9.26
N LEU A 716 46.88 33.23 -8.71
CA LEU A 716 46.08 32.55 -7.66
C LEU A 716 45.35 31.27 -8.11
N GLY A 717 45.16 31.07 -9.42
CA GLY A 717 44.38 29.95 -9.93
C GLY A 717 44.99 28.60 -9.57
N GLY A 718 44.19 27.74 -8.95
CA GLY A 718 44.63 26.42 -8.49
C GLY A 718 45.35 26.40 -7.13
N LYS A 719 45.79 27.55 -6.60
CA LYS A 719 46.36 27.65 -5.24
C LYS A 719 45.29 27.41 -4.16
N SER A 720 45.74 27.03 -2.97
CA SER A 720 44.86 26.89 -1.80
C SER A 720 44.89 28.14 -0.93
N CYS A 721 43.72 28.66 -0.57
CA CYS A 721 43.56 29.79 0.33
C CYS A 721 42.72 29.41 1.55
N ILE A 722 43.19 29.78 2.74
CA ILE A 722 42.50 29.60 4.03
C ILE A 722 42.03 30.97 4.50
N SER A 723 40.72 31.20 4.57
CA SER A 723 40.15 32.43 5.14
C SER A 723 39.84 32.24 6.61
N LEU A 724 40.46 33.04 7.49
CA LEU A 724 40.14 33.09 8.92
C LEU A 724 39.26 34.31 9.27
N LEU A 725 38.78 35.05 8.27
CA LEU A 725 38.08 36.32 8.42
C LEU A 725 36.79 36.22 9.25
N GLU A 726 36.17 35.03 9.30
CA GLU A 726 34.90 34.73 9.97
C GLU A 726 35.07 34.00 11.32
N VAL A 727 36.30 33.76 11.77
CA VAL A 727 36.58 33.03 13.02
C VAL A 727 35.99 33.76 14.23
N ASP A 728 36.25 35.07 14.33
CA ASP A 728 35.78 35.93 15.43
C ASP A 728 35.05 37.20 14.95
N ALA A 729 34.81 37.36 13.64
CA ALA A 729 34.11 38.49 13.05
C ALA A 729 33.02 38.05 12.04
N SER A 730 32.13 38.99 11.67
CA SER A 730 31.20 38.83 10.54
C SER A 730 31.72 39.67 9.36
N ALA A 731 32.85 39.25 8.78
CA ALA A 731 33.52 39.98 7.71
C ALA A 731 32.65 40.13 6.46
N ILE A 732 32.06 39.06 5.90
CA ILE A 732 31.24 39.13 4.67
C ILE A 732 30.08 40.10 4.84
N TRP A 733 29.40 40.05 5.99
CA TRP A 733 28.30 40.98 6.29
C TRP A 733 28.73 42.45 6.34
N ASN A 734 29.97 42.70 6.77
CA ASN A 734 30.52 44.04 6.95
C ASN A 734 31.53 44.43 5.86
N PHE A 735 31.60 43.71 4.74
CA PHE A 735 32.53 44.03 3.67
C PHE A 735 32.33 45.46 3.18
N THR A 736 33.42 46.22 3.19
CA THR A 736 33.51 47.48 2.45
C THR A 736 33.42 47.21 0.95
N LEU A 737 33.10 48.24 0.15
CA LEU A 737 33.07 48.09 -1.31
C LEU A 737 34.41 47.61 -1.89
N SER A 738 35.54 47.99 -1.29
CA SER A 738 36.87 47.51 -1.66
C SER A 738 37.07 46.03 -1.35
N GLU A 739 36.68 45.57 -0.16
CA GLU A 739 36.79 44.16 0.24
C GLU A 739 35.86 43.27 -0.59
N TYR A 740 34.65 43.74 -0.88
CA TYR A 740 33.73 43.02 -1.76
C TYR A 740 34.31 42.84 -3.17
N LYS A 741 34.92 43.89 -3.75
CA LYS A 741 35.62 43.78 -5.04
C LYS A 741 36.83 42.84 -4.98
N ALA A 742 37.60 42.89 -3.90
CA ALA A 742 38.73 41.98 -3.69
C ALA A 742 38.26 40.52 -3.61
N PHE A 743 37.16 40.25 -2.89
CA PHE A 743 36.53 38.95 -2.84
C PHE A 743 36.03 38.48 -4.22
N GLN A 744 35.41 39.37 -5.02
CA GLN A 744 35.01 39.05 -6.39
C GLN A 744 36.20 38.63 -7.26
N LEU A 745 37.33 39.33 -7.16
CA LEU A 745 38.55 38.97 -7.89
C LEU A 745 39.11 37.61 -7.43
N LEU A 746 39.11 37.37 -6.11
CA LEU A 746 39.56 36.11 -5.52
C LEU A 746 38.73 34.92 -6.05
N ILE A 747 37.41 34.99 -6.01
CA ILE A 747 36.54 33.92 -6.51
C ILE A 747 36.74 33.69 -8.02
N ARG A 748 36.86 34.76 -8.81
CA ARG A 748 37.12 34.66 -10.26
C ARG A 748 38.46 34.04 -10.61
N SER A 749 39.43 34.06 -9.70
CA SER A 749 40.74 33.48 -9.93
C SER A 749 40.75 31.95 -9.94
N LYS A 750 39.65 31.29 -9.53
CA LYS A 750 39.54 29.82 -9.37
C LYS A 750 40.52 29.24 -8.35
N VAL A 751 40.68 29.95 -7.25
CA VAL A 751 41.42 29.48 -6.07
C VAL A 751 40.63 28.39 -5.34
N LYS A 752 41.31 27.43 -4.71
CA LYS A 752 40.69 26.46 -3.80
C LYS A 752 40.52 27.11 -2.44
N LEU A 753 39.29 27.46 -2.07
CA LEU A 753 39.01 28.29 -0.90
C LEU A 753 38.46 27.45 0.25
N LEU A 754 39.17 27.45 1.38
CA LEU A 754 38.67 26.96 2.67
C LEU A 754 38.31 28.16 3.54
N TRP A 755 37.03 28.32 3.87
CA TRP A 755 36.52 29.44 4.66
C TRP A 755 36.18 28.99 6.08
N VAL A 756 36.99 29.43 7.03
CA VAL A 756 36.89 29.04 8.44
C VAL A 756 36.08 30.07 9.20
N LYS A 757 35.11 29.60 9.99
CA LYS A 757 34.23 30.43 10.82
C LYS A 757 34.11 29.90 12.24
N GLY A 758 33.86 30.78 13.21
CA GLY A 758 33.56 30.39 14.58
C GLY A 758 32.08 30.01 14.77
N ALA A 759 31.80 29.09 15.69
CA ALA A 759 30.45 28.58 15.95
C ALA A 759 29.41 29.67 16.29
N VAL A 760 28.19 29.51 15.77
CA VAL A 760 27.11 30.54 15.82
C VAL A 760 26.42 30.66 17.21
N GLY A 761 26.88 29.94 18.24
CA GLY A 761 26.29 29.97 19.59
C GLY A 761 27.03 30.81 20.63
N SER A 762 28.26 31.24 20.36
CA SER A 762 29.18 31.77 21.38
C SER A 762 29.43 33.29 21.33
N ASN A 763 28.39 34.08 21.01
CA ASN A 763 28.35 35.57 20.82
C ASN A 763 28.37 36.07 19.37
N GLY A 764 28.40 35.21 18.35
CA GLY A 764 28.34 35.59 16.94
C GLY A 764 26.93 35.43 16.37
N GLY A 765 26.15 36.51 16.27
CA GLY A 765 24.79 36.47 15.71
C GLY A 765 24.68 35.93 14.28
N PRO A 766 23.47 35.86 13.69
CA PRO A 766 23.19 35.18 12.42
C PRO A 766 24.01 35.69 11.23
N ASN A 767 24.60 36.87 11.33
CA ASN A 767 25.44 37.50 10.30
C ASN A 767 26.69 36.69 9.94
N ARG A 768 27.20 35.80 10.83
CA ARG A 768 28.32 34.90 10.49
C ARG A 768 27.92 33.75 9.55
N GLY A 769 26.63 33.43 9.45
CA GLY A 769 26.12 32.35 8.59
C GLY A 769 25.92 32.74 7.12
N VAL A 770 26.12 34.02 6.76
CA VAL A 770 25.91 34.52 5.38
C VAL A 770 26.77 33.77 4.36
N VAL A 771 27.98 33.36 4.76
CA VAL A 771 28.89 32.59 3.90
C VAL A 771 28.32 31.23 3.48
N ASP A 772 27.46 30.61 4.29
CA ASP A 772 26.90 29.29 3.97
C ASP A 772 25.96 29.39 2.77
N GLY A 773 25.09 30.41 2.75
CA GLY A 773 24.21 30.67 1.62
C GLY A 773 24.99 31.11 0.38
N LEU A 774 25.94 32.05 0.55
CA LEU A 774 26.74 32.57 -0.55
C LEU A 774 27.58 31.47 -1.23
N SER A 775 28.26 30.64 -0.45
CA SER A 775 29.10 29.56 -0.99
C SER A 775 28.27 28.52 -1.77
N ARG A 776 27.07 28.17 -1.30
CA ARG A 776 26.14 27.27 -2.02
C ARG A 776 25.70 27.85 -3.35
N VAL A 777 25.32 29.14 -3.39
CA VAL A 777 24.91 29.82 -4.63
C VAL A 777 26.07 29.85 -5.63
N LEU A 778 27.28 30.24 -5.19
CA LEU A 778 28.45 30.30 -6.06
C LEU A 778 28.83 28.93 -6.63
N ARG A 779 28.78 27.86 -5.83
CA ARG A 779 29.02 26.48 -6.32
C ARG A 779 27.95 25.98 -7.29
N ALA A 780 26.71 26.45 -7.14
CA ALA A 780 25.63 26.11 -8.07
C ALA A 780 25.75 26.85 -9.41
N GLU A 781 26.27 28.09 -9.40
CA GLU A 781 26.53 28.89 -10.60
C GLU A 781 27.83 28.49 -11.33
N ASP A 782 28.87 28.10 -10.59
CA ASP A 782 30.14 27.59 -11.13
C ASP A 782 30.48 26.24 -10.48
N THR A 783 30.16 25.15 -11.17
CA THR A 783 30.35 23.79 -10.67
C THR A 783 31.83 23.41 -10.50
N ALA A 784 32.77 24.18 -11.09
CA ALA A 784 34.20 23.96 -10.95
C ALA A 784 34.81 24.69 -9.73
N LEU A 785 34.00 25.48 -9.00
CA LEU A 785 34.46 26.24 -7.85
C LEU A 785 34.67 25.35 -6.62
N VAL A 786 35.91 25.30 -6.14
CA VAL A 786 36.25 24.65 -4.85
C VAL A 786 36.13 25.69 -3.75
N PHE A 787 34.98 25.72 -3.08
CA PHE A 787 34.71 26.59 -1.93
C PHE A 787 34.13 25.77 -0.79
N VAL A 788 34.95 25.44 0.20
CA VAL A 788 34.60 24.66 1.40
C VAL A 788 34.40 25.60 2.58
N THR A 789 33.37 25.39 3.39
CA THR A 789 33.20 26.07 4.68
C THR A 789 33.48 25.13 5.85
N LEU A 790 34.13 25.65 6.90
CA LEU A 790 34.43 24.92 8.13
C LEU A 790 34.05 25.75 9.35
N GLU A 791 33.09 25.27 10.13
CA GLU A 791 32.71 25.86 11.42
C GLU A 791 33.48 25.20 12.57
N LEU A 792 34.12 25.99 13.43
CA LEU A 792 34.93 25.52 14.56
C LEU A 792 34.36 26.00 15.90
N GLU A 793 34.46 25.18 16.94
CA GLU A 793 34.09 25.51 18.33
C GLU A 793 35.17 26.37 19.01
N ILE A 794 35.56 27.45 18.36
CA ILE A 794 36.65 28.33 18.78
C ILE A 794 36.15 29.74 19.09
N SER A 795 36.73 30.34 20.13
CA SER A 795 36.48 31.69 20.59
C SER A 795 37.68 32.18 21.43
N GLU A 796 37.77 33.49 21.67
CA GLU A 796 38.80 34.03 22.57
C GLU A 796 38.75 33.41 23.98
N ALA A 797 37.58 32.98 24.45
CA ALA A 797 37.40 32.43 25.79
C ALA A 797 37.92 30.98 25.94
N ASN A 798 37.91 30.18 24.87
CA ASN A 798 38.28 28.76 24.91
C ASN A 798 39.51 28.41 24.05
N LYS A 799 40.19 29.44 23.48
CA LYS A 799 41.32 29.24 22.57
C LYS A 799 42.45 28.41 23.14
N THR A 800 42.77 28.54 24.43
CA THR A 800 43.87 27.80 25.05
C THR A 800 43.69 26.28 24.97
N HIS A 801 42.43 25.79 25.02
CA HIS A 801 42.14 24.36 24.96
C HIS A 801 41.87 23.89 23.53
N ASN A 802 41.12 24.68 22.74
CA ASN A 802 40.60 24.21 21.45
C ASN A 802 41.51 24.53 20.26
N LEU A 803 42.38 25.55 20.35
CA LEU A 803 43.14 26.03 19.20
C LEU A 803 44.03 24.96 18.53
N PRO A 804 44.78 24.10 19.25
CA PRO A 804 45.56 23.03 18.61
C PRO A 804 44.70 22.03 17.83
N ARG A 805 43.54 21.65 18.40
CA ARG A 805 42.56 20.78 17.75
C ARG A 805 41.97 21.43 16.51
N CYS A 806 41.56 22.69 16.61
CA CYS A 806 41.03 23.48 15.50
C CYS A 806 42.04 23.61 14.34
N VAL A 807 43.32 23.85 14.63
CA VAL A 807 44.39 23.88 13.62
C VAL A 807 44.54 22.52 12.92
N LYS A 808 44.55 21.41 13.69
CA LYS A 808 44.55 20.05 13.15
C LYS A 808 43.37 19.83 12.18
N HIS A 809 42.16 20.26 12.57
CA HIS A 809 40.96 20.13 11.75
C HIS A 809 41.02 20.94 10.45
N ILE A 810 41.55 22.17 10.49
CA ILE A 810 41.76 22.98 9.27
C ILE A 810 42.68 22.24 8.30
N CYS A 811 43.79 21.67 8.80
CA CYS A 811 44.73 20.91 7.97
C CYS A 811 44.09 19.64 7.38
N GLN A 812 43.32 18.89 8.17
CA GLN A 812 42.63 17.68 7.70
C GLN A 812 41.60 17.98 6.60
N VAL A 813 40.82 19.04 6.74
CA VAL A 813 39.85 19.47 5.71
C VAL A 813 40.58 19.94 4.46
N LEU A 814 41.68 20.68 4.61
CA LEU A 814 42.47 21.18 3.50
C LEU A 814 43.12 20.06 2.68
N SER A 815 43.72 19.06 3.33
CA SER A 815 44.34 17.92 2.65
C SER A 815 43.29 17.11 1.89
N THR A 816 42.18 16.77 2.56
CA THR A 816 41.07 16.01 1.97
C THR A 816 40.48 16.72 0.74
N THR A 817 40.25 18.03 0.85
CA THR A 817 39.75 18.85 -0.26
C THR A 817 40.75 18.90 -1.40
N SER A 818 42.05 19.02 -1.10
CA SER A 818 43.09 19.15 -2.13
C SER A 818 43.26 17.87 -2.95
N GLU A 819 43.22 16.70 -2.29
CA GLU A 819 43.30 15.38 -2.91
C GLU A 819 42.11 15.09 -3.83
N HIS A 820 40.90 15.49 -3.41
CA HIS A 820 39.66 15.15 -4.11
C HIS A 820 39.05 16.30 -4.94
N ALA A 821 39.74 17.45 -5.01
CA ALA A 821 39.26 18.63 -5.74
C ALA A 821 39.00 18.34 -7.22
N ALA A 822 39.85 17.53 -7.87
CA ALA A 822 39.70 17.22 -9.29
C ALA A 822 38.47 16.34 -9.58
N SER A 823 38.19 15.37 -8.71
CA SER A 823 37.04 14.47 -8.81
C SER A 823 35.75 15.07 -8.23
N HIS A 824 35.83 16.24 -7.58
CA HIS A 824 34.73 16.86 -6.82
C HIS A 824 34.14 15.92 -5.76
N SER A 825 34.93 14.99 -5.25
CA SER A 825 34.53 13.97 -4.26
C SER A 825 34.90 14.39 -2.83
N PHE A 826 34.59 15.64 -2.47
CA PHE A 826 34.84 16.20 -1.13
C PHE A 826 33.56 16.80 -0.54
N GLU A 827 33.51 16.96 0.78
CA GLU A 827 32.37 17.58 1.44
C GLU A 827 32.51 19.11 1.39
N PRO A 828 31.48 19.84 0.95
CA PRO A 828 31.58 21.29 0.80
C PRO A 828 31.43 22.06 2.12
N GLU A 829 30.92 21.42 3.18
CA GLU A 829 30.58 22.08 4.44
C GLU A 829 30.85 21.14 5.62
N TYR A 830 31.72 21.57 6.52
CA TYR A 830 32.09 20.87 7.74
C TYR A 830 31.71 21.69 8.98
N LYS A 831 31.34 20.99 10.05
CA LYS A 831 31.09 21.61 11.35
C LYS A 831 31.71 20.78 12.46
N GLU A 832 32.48 21.43 13.32
CA GLU A 832 32.96 20.85 14.55
C GLU A 832 31.83 20.85 15.59
N ILE A 833 31.50 19.67 16.12
CA ILE A 833 30.52 19.48 17.21
C ILE A 833 31.12 18.48 18.19
N ASP A 834 31.22 18.86 19.46
CA ASP A 834 31.84 18.07 20.53
C ASP A 834 33.27 17.65 20.19
N GLY A 835 34.00 18.52 19.48
CA GLY A 835 35.36 18.27 19.02
C GLY A 835 35.53 17.26 17.90
N LEU A 836 34.45 16.83 17.22
CA LEU A 836 34.51 15.97 16.04
C LEU A 836 34.10 16.74 14.78
N LEU A 837 34.79 16.49 13.67
CA LEU A 837 34.41 17.02 12.36
C LEU A 837 33.18 16.26 11.83
N GLN A 838 32.07 16.99 11.71
CA GLN A 838 30.80 16.47 11.22
C GLN A 838 30.43 17.03 9.85
N ILE A 839 29.71 16.22 9.09
CA ILE A 839 29.20 16.52 7.75
C ILE A 839 27.68 16.50 7.76
N LYS A 840 27.07 17.30 6.89
CA LYS A 840 25.62 17.49 6.88
C LYS A 840 24.92 16.63 5.83
N ARG A 841 23.70 16.18 6.14
CA ARG A 841 22.75 15.61 5.18
C ARG A 841 21.36 16.19 5.40
N ILE A 842 20.57 16.21 4.33
CA ILE A 842 19.15 16.55 4.42
C ILE A 842 18.40 15.24 4.66
N VAL A 843 17.69 15.15 5.78
CA VAL A 843 16.95 13.94 6.18
C VAL A 843 15.47 14.24 6.31
N GLU A 844 14.63 13.22 6.12
CA GLU A 844 13.17 13.33 6.23
C GLU A 844 12.76 13.55 7.70
N GLU A 845 11.97 14.59 7.96
CA GLU A 845 11.39 14.89 9.28
C GLU A 845 9.98 14.31 9.42
N ARG A 846 9.92 12.97 9.51
CA ARG A 846 8.66 12.24 9.55
C ARG A 846 7.73 12.62 10.72
N PRO A 847 8.22 12.88 11.94
CA PRO A 847 7.35 13.35 13.02
C PRO A 847 6.66 14.67 12.66
N LEU A 848 7.35 15.57 11.95
CA LEU A 848 6.79 16.83 11.49
C LEU A 848 5.84 16.63 10.30
N ASP A 849 6.16 15.77 9.34
CA ASP A 849 5.25 15.39 8.25
C ASP A 849 3.94 14.81 8.80
N ARG A 850 4.04 13.91 9.79
CA ARG A 850 2.86 13.37 10.47
C ARG A 850 2.09 14.47 11.19
N HIS A 851 2.78 15.35 11.91
CA HIS A 851 2.13 16.46 12.61
C HIS A 851 1.37 17.37 11.63
N ILE A 852 2.01 17.78 10.53
CA ILE A 852 1.37 18.59 9.48
C ILE A 852 0.23 17.82 8.82
N SER A 853 0.42 16.53 8.49
CA SER A 853 -0.63 15.69 7.91
C SER A 853 -1.84 15.58 8.83
N ILE A 854 -1.65 15.40 10.14
CA ILE A 854 -2.74 15.37 11.12
C ILE A 854 -3.46 16.73 11.16
N GLN A 855 -2.71 17.84 11.12
CA GLN A 855 -3.32 19.18 11.15
C GLN A 855 -3.97 19.61 9.82
N THR A 856 -3.59 18.98 8.71
CA THR A 856 -4.10 19.30 7.36
C THR A 856 -5.12 18.30 6.83
N CYS A 857 -5.18 17.08 7.41
CA CYS A 857 -6.21 16.08 7.11
C CYS A 857 -7.59 16.60 7.54
N ARG A 858 -8.57 16.53 6.63
CA ARG A 858 -9.96 16.93 6.90
C ARG A 858 -10.74 15.92 7.74
N THR A 859 -10.20 14.71 7.90
CA THR A 859 -10.84 13.58 8.57
C THR A 859 -9.84 12.96 9.55
N GLU A 860 -10.26 12.77 10.80
CA GLU A 860 -9.45 12.20 11.86
C GLU A 860 -10.06 10.86 12.25
N LEU A 861 -9.31 9.77 12.06
CA LEU A 861 -9.70 8.46 12.58
C LEU A 861 -9.58 8.50 14.11
N ARG A 862 -10.69 8.23 14.79
CA ARG A 862 -10.72 8.19 16.26
C ARG A 862 -11.36 6.92 16.74
N VAL A 863 -10.75 6.33 17.76
CA VAL A 863 -11.31 5.18 18.47
C VAL A 863 -12.17 5.69 19.62
N PHE A 864 -13.42 5.27 19.67
CA PHE A 864 -14.34 5.58 20.77
C PHE A 864 -14.98 4.30 21.29
N GLN A 865 -15.29 4.26 22.60
CA GLN A 865 -16.37 3.40 23.07
C GLN A 865 -17.70 3.94 22.53
N LEU A 866 -18.52 3.08 21.91
CA LEU A 866 -19.69 3.52 21.15
C LEU A 866 -20.70 4.34 21.99
N ASP A 867 -20.82 4.07 23.30
CA ASP A 867 -21.69 4.83 24.20
C ASP A 867 -21.18 6.23 24.56
N GLN A 868 -19.88 6.48 24.42
CA GLN A 868 -19.24 7.77 24.69
C GLN A 868 -18.92 8.54 23.40
N GLY A 869 -19.05 7.88 22.24
CA GLY A 869 -18.81 8.44 20.92
C GLY A 869 -20.01 9.20 20.34
N PRO A 870 -19.80 9.92 19.22
CA PRO A 870 -20.89 10.59 18.51
C PRO A 870 -21.87 9.58 17.87
N PRO A 871 -23.10 9.99 17.50
CA PRO A 871 -23.97 9.17 16.65
C PRO A 871 -23.27 8.78 15.34
N LEU A 872 -23.41 7.54 14.90
CA LEU A 872 -22.68 6.98 13.75
C LEU A 872 -23.64 6.41 12.70
N ARG A 873 -23.19 6.40 11.45
CA ARG A 873 -23.84 5.69 10.34
C ARG A 873 -22.82 4.90 9.53
N ILE A 874 -23.26 3.78 8.96
CA ILE A 874 -22.45 3.05 7.98
C ILE A 874 -22.41 3.87 6.68
N SER A 875 -21.22 4.00 6.10
CA SER A 875 -20.98 4.63 4.81
C SER A 875 -20.04 3.77 3.98
N VAL A 876 -20.22 3.81 2.67
CA VAL A 876 -19.31 3.19 1.71
C VAL A 876 -18.44 4.30 1.15
N GLY A 877 -17.13 4.28 1.43
CA GLY A 877 -16.20 5.30 0.94
C GLY A 877 -16.11 5.27 -0.59
N THR A 878 -15.86 4.08 -1.15
CA THR A 878 -15.80 3.84 -2.60
C THR A 878 -16.82 2.76 -3.00
N PRO A 879 -17.96 3.15 -3.61
CA PRO A 879 -18.95 2.19 -4.11
C PRO A 879 -18.32 1.09 -4.96
N GLY A 880 -18.69 -0.17 -4.72
CA GLY A 880 -18.10 -1.33 -5.42
C GLY A 880 -16.94 -2.00 -4.67
N LEU A 881 -16.28 -1.32 -3.73
CA LEU A 881 -15.23 -1.87 -2.87
C LEU A 881 -15.72 -2.02 -1.43
N LEU A 882 -16.02 -3.26 -1.01
CA LEU A 882 -16.51 -3.52 0.35
C LEU A 882 -15.49 -3.15 1.45
N GLU A 883 -14.20 -3.12 1.14
CA GLU A 883 -13.11 -2.68 2.03
C GLU A 883 -13.23 -1.21 2.42
N SER A 884 -13.98 -0.42 1.66
CA SER A 884 -14.23 0.99 1.97
C SER A 884 -15.43 1.22 2.89
N LEU A 885 -16.05 0.15 3.42
CA LEU A 885 -17.09 0.27 4.43
C LEU A 885 -16.50 0.85 5.71
N GLN A 886 -17.07 1.97 6.16
CA GLN A 886 -16.61 2.70 7.34
C GLN A 886 -17.78 3.25 8.14
N LEU A 887 -17.55 3.48 9.43
CA LEU A 887 -18.46 4.22 10.29
C LEU A 887 -18.06 5.68 10.25
N ILE A 888 -19.03 6.57 10.08
CA ILE A 888 -18.78 8.01 10.09
C ILE A 888 -19.78 8.71 10.99
N HIS A 889 -19.42 9.90 11.49
CA HIS A 889 -20.30 10.73 12.29
C HIS A 889 -21.59 11.08 11.53
N ASP A 890 -22.72 10.70 12.13
CA ASP A 890 -24.04 11.09 11.67
C ASP A 890 -24.41 12.51 12.15
N LYS A 891 -24.02 13.51 11.35
CA LYS A 891 -24.34 14.92 11.60
C LYS A 891 -25.85 15.19 11.68
N SER A 892 -26.68 14.38 11.01
CA SER A 892 -28.14 14.56 11.02
C SER A 892 -28.75 14.29 12.39
N ALA A 893 -28.07 13.52 13.25
CA ALA A 893 -28.50 13.28 14.63
C ALA A 893 -28.50 14.58 15.49
N GLY A 894 -27.78 15.63 15.09
CA GLY A 894 -27.84 16.94 15.76
C GLY A 894 -29.10 17.75 15.44
N GLU A 895 -29.82 17.42 14.36
CA GLU A 895 -30.96 18.22 13.89
C GLU A 895 -32.22 18.04 14.77
N PRO A 896 -33.14 19.01 14.80
CA PRO A 896 -34.43 18.85 15.46
C PRO A 896 -35.23 17.67 14.89
N LEU A 897 -35.80 16.84 15.77
CA LEU A 897 -36.64 15.71 15.35
C LEU A 897 -37.96 16.24 14.76
N GLN A 898 -38.37 15.72 13.61
CA GLN A 898 -39.63 16.09 12.97
C GLN A 898 -40.84 15.64 13.82
N LYS A 899 -41.96 16.37 13.73
CA LYS A 899 -43.15 16.14 14.56
C LYS A 899 -43.71 14.72 14.46
N GLN A 900 -43.69 14.12 13.27
CA GLN A 900 -44.19 12.78 12.98
C GLN A 900 -43.11 11.69 13.05
N HIS A 901 -41.96 11.97 13.65
CA HIS A 901 -40.86 11.02 13.72
C HIS A 901 -40.58 10.56 15.14
N ILE A 902 -40.01 9.35 15.25
CA ILE A 902 -39.35 8.85 16.45
C ILE A 902 -37.87 8.69 16.16
N GLU A 903 -37.04 8.85 17.18
CA GLU A 903 -35.63 8.47 17.15
C GLU A 903 -35.48 7.18 17.96
N VAL A 904 -34.77 6.22 17.38
CA VAL A 904 -34.58 4.88 17.94
C VAL A 904 -33.08 4.64 18.10
N GLN A 905 -32.67 4.40 19.33
CA GLN A 905 -31.35 3.91 19.70
C GLN A 905 -31.22 2.45 19.26
N THR A 906 -30.50 2.24 18.16
CA THR A 906 -30.39 0.93 17.50
C THR A 906 -29.62 -0.06 18.36
N HIS A 907 -30.13 -1.29 18.44
CA HIS A 907 -29.49 -2.44 19.10
C HIS A 907 -29.16 -3.55 18.10
N ALA A 908 -30.00 -3.74 17.07
CA ALA A 908 -29.77 -4.72 16.03
C ALA A 908 -30.25 -4.20 14.66
N ILE A 909 -29.52 -4.52 13.60
CA ILE A 909 -29.81 -4.11 12.21
C ILE A 909 -29.90 -5.37 11.36
N GLY A 910 -31.00 -5.54 10.62
CA GLY A 910 -31.15 -6.66 9.70
C GLY A 910 -30.50 -6.35 8.36
N LEU A 911 -29.57 -7.21 7.91
CA LEU A 911 -28.93 -7.06 6.60
C LEU A 911 -29.66 -7.86 5.53
N ASN A 912 -29.87 -7.25 4.38
CA ASN A 912 -30.56 -7.80 3.23
C ASN A 912 -29.64 -7.82 2.00
N PHE A 913 -29.98 -8.64 1.00
CA PHE A 913 -29.23 -8.66 -0.27
C PHE A 913 -29.26 -7.30 -0.99
N MET A 914 -30.31 -6.51 -0.75
CA MET A 914 -30.41 -5.14 -1.25
C MET A 914 -29.30 -4.25 -0.69
N ASP A 915 -28.93 -4.40 0.59
CA ASP A 915 -27.86 -3.61 1.23
C ASP A 915 -26.51 -3.91 0.58
N LEU A 916 -26.24 -5.18 0.29
CA LEU A 916 -25.07 -5.59 -0.47
C LEU A 916 -25.05 -4.97 -1.86
N LEU A 917 -26.16 -5.04 -2.61
CA LEU A 917 -26.20 -4.45 -3.95
C LEU A 917 -26.05 -2.93 -3.92
N THR A 918 -26.56 -2.25 -2.89
CA THR A 918 -26.33 -0.82 -2.65
C THR A 918 -24.85 -0.55 -2.38
N ALA A 919 -24.20 -1.33 -1.51
CA ALA A 919 -22.77 -1.18 -1.21
C ALA A 919 -21.87 -1.47 -2.42
N LEU A 920 -22.28 -2.41 -3.28
CA LEU A 920 -21.61 -2.72 -4.55
C LEU A 920 -21.95 -1.72 -5.67
N GLY A 921 -22.76 -0.69 -5.41
CA GLY A 921 -23.15 0.32 -6.41
C GLY A 921 -24.03 -0.21 -7.54
N ARG A 922 -24.70 -1.36 -7.35
CA ARG A 922 -25.50 -2.06 -8.38
C ARG A 922 -26.99 -1.67 -8.39
N LEU A 923 -27.47 -0.89 -7.43
CA LEU A 923 -28.83 -0.37 -7.39
C LEU A 923 -28.86 1.13 -7.68
N GLY A 924 -29.90 1.59 -8.40
CA GLY A 924 -30.09 2.98 -8.80
C GLY A 924 -30.66 3.90 -7.69
N ASP A 925 -31.10 5.08 -8.12
CA ASP A 925 -31.33 6.30 -7.34
C ASP A 925 -32.06 6.14 -5.99
N GLY A 926 -31.50 6.80 -4.96
CA GLY A 926 -32.12 7.01 -3.66
C GLY A 926 -32.07 5.82 -2.69
N THR A 927 -31.40 4.72 -3.06
CA THR A 927 -31.29 3.55 -2.19
C THR A 927 -30.22 3.76 -1.12
N GLN A 928 -30.64 3.79 0.14
CA GLN A 928 -29.75 3.89 1.30
C GLN A 928 -29.51 2.49 1.90
N ILE A 929 -28.39 2.31 2.61
CA ILE A 929 -28.08 1.04 3.28
C ILE A 929 -28.97 0.91 4.53
N GLY A 930 -29.57 -0.25 4.69
CA GLY A 930 -30.46 -0.60 5.80
C GLY A 930 -31.92 -0.39 5.44
N THR A 931 -32.72 -1.45 5.66
CA THR A 931 -34.17 -1.44 5.46
C THR A 931 -34.95 -1.75 6.74
N GLU A 932 -34.26 -2.19 7.80
CA GLU A 932 -34.87 -2.61 9.06
C GLU A 932 -33.87 -2.54 10.22
N CYS A 933 -34.40 -2.31 11.43
CA CYS A 933 -33.66 -2.41 12.68
C CYS A 933 -34.59 -2.63 13.88
N ALA A 934 -34.01 -2.98 15.02
CA ALA A 934 -34.72 -3.04 16.30
C ALA A 934 -33.91 -2.32 17.39
N GLY A 935 -34.61 -1.67 18.32
CA GLY A 935 -33.96 -0.84 19.33
C GLY A 935 -34.94 -0.23 20.34
N ILE A 936 -34.49 0.85 20.98
CA ILE A 936 -35.22 1.55 22.05
C ILE A 936 -35.50 2.98 21.60
N VAL A 937 -36.72 3.48 21.79
CA VAL A 937 -37.07 4.87 21.49
C VAL A 937 -36.29 5.82 22.40
N SER A 938 -35.46 6.68 21.82
CA SER A 938 -34.68 7.72 22.54
C SER A 938 -35.39 9.07 22.55
N ARG A 939 -36.10 9.43 21.47
CA ARG A 939 -36.86 10.69 21.34
C ARG A 939 -38.15 10.47 20.57
N VAL A 940 -39.15 11.30 20.86
CA VAL A 940 -40.48 11.24 20.23
C VAL A 940 -40.90 12.63 19.78
N GLY A 941 -41.25 12.77 18.50
CA GLY A 941 -41.83 13.98 17.93
C GLY A 941 -43.24 14.25 18.45
N ASP A 942 -43.69 15.50 18.39
CA ASP A 942 -44.95 15.92 19.04
C ASP A 942 -46.18 15.11 18.60
N ASP A 943 -46.29 14.79 17.31
CA ASP A 943 -47.43 14.05 16.75
C ASP A 943 -47.32 12.53 17.03
N ALA A 944 -46.14 12.04 17.43
CA ALA A 944 -45.89 10.64 17.74
C ALA A 944 -46.09 10.28 19.23
N LYS A 945 -46.23 11.28 20.12
CA LYS A 945 -46.36 11.09 21.58
C LYS A 945 -47.58 10.28 22.02
N GLY A 946 -48.64 10.24 21.21
CA GLY A 946 -49.82 9.41 21.46
C GLY A 946 -49.61 7.92 21.15
N TYR A 947 -48.53 7.57 20.46
CA TYR A 947 -48.26 6.21 19.98
C TYR A 947 -47.02 5.57 20.62
N PHE A 948 -46.01 6.38 20.96
CA PHE A 948 -44.74 5.92 21.52
C PHE A 948 -44.29 6.79 22.69
N LYS A 949 -43.56 6.19 23.63
CA LYS A 949 -42.82 6.87 24.71
C LYS A 949 -41.35 6.49 24.68
N ILE A 950 -40.52 7.37 25.24
CA ILE A 950 -39.09 7.09 25.44
C ILE A 950 -38.94 5.83 26.29
N GLY A 951 -38.04 4.94 25.89
CA GLY A 951 -37.81 3.64 26.52
C GLY A 951 -38.63 2.48 25.93
N ASP A 952 -39.59 2.75 25.03
CA ASP A 952 -40.30 1.67 24.33
C ASP A 952 -39.33 0.87 23.46
N ARG A 953 -39.44 -0.45 23.53
CA ARG A 953 -38.74 -1.37 22.63
C ARG A 953 -39.51 -1.43 21.33
N VAL A 954 -38.85 -1.22 20.20
CA VAL A 954 -39.51 -1.12 18.90
C VAL A 954 -38.79 -1.91 17.81
N LEU A 955 -39.58 -2.37 16.85
CA LEU A 955 -39.15 -2.91 15.56
C LEU A 955 -39.46 -1.88 14.48
N VAL A 956 -38.50 -1.60 13.61
CA VAL A 956 -38.58 -0.56 12.57
C VAL A 956 -38.35 -1.19 11.19
N ALA A 957 -39.19 -0.81 10.23
CA ALA A 957 -38.98 -1.05 8.80
C ALA A 957 -38.96 0.30 8.09
N TYR A 958 -37.76 0.79 7.76
CA TYR A 958 -37.56 2.10 7.17
C TYR A 958 -36.30 2.09 6.30
N SER A 959 -36.18 3.00 5.35
CA SER A 959 -34.90 3.19 4.64
C SER A 959 -33.87 3.83 5.58
N ASP A 960 -32.58 3.58 5.35
CA ASP A 960 -31.48 4.24 6.07
C ASP A 960 -31.31 3.81 7.54
N THR A 961 -31.57 2.54 7.84
CA THR A 961 -31.54 2.02 9.22
C THR A 961 -30.15 1.62 9.73
N CYS A 962 -29.12 1.64 8.88
CA CYS A 962 -27.75 1.30 9.28
C CYS A 962 -27.05 2.43 10.06
N ARG A 963 -27.62 2.79 11.21
CA ARG A 963 -27.23 3.91 12.08
C ARG A 963 -27.31 3.52 13.55
N THR A 964 -26.52 4.15 14.41
CA THR A 964 -26.63 3.96 15.87
C THR A 964 -27.87 4.64 16.45
N TYR A 965 -28.36 5.69 15.79
CA TYR A 965 -29.64 6.35 16.07
C TYR A 965 -30.44 6.50 14.77
N VAL A 966 -31.52 5.74 14.62
CA VAL A 966 -32.39 5.78 13.45
C VAL A 966 -33.54 6.75 13.68
N ARG A 967 -33.81 7.61 12.70
CA ARG A 967 -34.96 8.51 12.69
C ARG A 967 -35.93 8.05 11.63
N CYS A 968 -37.15 7.70 12.03
CA CYS A 968 -38.16 7.20 11.12
C CYS A 968 -39.53 7.78 11.43
N HIS A 969 -40.39 7.79 10.42
CA HIS A 969 -41.80 8.14 10.60
C HIS A 969 -42.45 7.14 11.56
N TYR A 970 -43.25 7.60 12.54
CA TYR A 970 -43.77 6.72 13.61
C TYR A 970 -44.60 5.52 13.10
N GLN A 971 -45.23 5.64 11.92
CA GLN A 971 -45.95 4.55 11.27
C GLN A 971 -45.05 3.45 10.68
N CYS A 972 -43.74 3.65 10.64
CA CYS A 972 -42.78 2.64 10.20
C CYS A 972 -42.21 1.81 11.36
N ALA A 973 -42.78 1.98 12.57
CA ALA A 973 -42.37 1.29 13.77
C ALA A 973 -43.57 0.64 14.49
N VAL A 974 -43.28 -0.44 15.23
CA VAL A 974 -44.23 -1.11 16.14
C VAL A 974 -43.55 -1.48 17.45
N ILE A 975 -44.32 -1.54 18.53
CA ILE A 975 -43.83 -1.92 19.85
C ILE A 975 -43.47 -3.42 19.84
N LEU A 976 -42.28 -3.73 20.35
CA LEU A 976 -41.76 -5.08 20.48
C LEU A 976 -42.03 -5.63 21.89
N PRO A 977 -42.68 -6.81 22.02
CA PRO A 977 -42.85 -7.50 23.30
C PRO A 977 -41.53 -7.76 24.03
N SER A 978 -41.59 -7.78 25.37
CA SER A 978 -40.38 -7.87 26.21
C SER A 978 -39.64 -9.21 26.07
N ASN A 979 -40.33 -10.27 25.67
CA ASN A 979 -39.78 -11.62 25.49
C ASN A 979 -39.08 -11.85 24.14
N ILE A 980 -39.14 -10.90 23.20
CA ILE A 980 -38.49 -11.06 21.88
C ILE A 980 -37.15 -10.32 21.87
N PRO A 981 -36.00 -11.00 21.69
CA PRO A 981 -34.69 -10.36 21.54
C PRO A 981 -34.61 -9.43 20.31
N PHE A 982 -33.85 -8.34 20.41
CA PHE A 982 -33.69 -7.37 19.31
C PHE A 982 -33.11 -8.01 18.04
N THR A 983 -32.13 -8.90 18.18
CA THR A 983 -31.50 -9.60 17.05
C THR A 983 -32.49 -10.45 16.28
N LEU A 984 -33.39 -11.17 16.98
CA LEU A 984 -34.45 -11.95 16.35
C LEU A 984 -35.49 -11.05 15.65
N ALA A 985 -35.87 -9.95 16.30
CA ALA A 985 -36.83 -9.00 15.76
C ALA A 985 -36.31 -8.31 14.49
N ALA A 986 -35.05 -7.86 14.49
CA ALA A 986 -34.43 -7.15 13.37
C ALA A 986 -34.37 -7.98 12.08
N GLY A 987 -34.40 -9.32 12.17
CA GLY A 987 -34.41 -10.20 11.00
C GLY A 987 -35.77 -10.40 10.32
N LEU A 988 -36.85 -9.84 10.90
CA LEU A 988 -38.24 -10.15 10.53
C LEU A 988 -38.84 -9.24 9.44
N PRO A 989 -38.74 -7.89 9.49
CA PRO A 989 -39.59 -6.99 8.70
C PRO A 989 -39.56 -7.21 7.19
N THR A 990 -38.37 -7.25 6.61
CA THR A 990 -38.17 -7.26 5.15
C THR A 990 -38.48 -8.63 4.59
N THR A 991 -38.02 -9.69 5.25
CA THR A 991 -38.20 -11.08 4.79
C THR A 991 -39.67 -11.50 4.87
N PHE A 992 -40.28 -11.40 6.05
CA PHE A 992 -41.69 -11.74 6.24
C PHE A 992 -42.63 -10.72 5.63
N GLY A 993 -42.32 -9.43 5.65
CA GLY A 993 -43.15 -8.41 5.02
C GLY A 993 -43.28 -8.66 3.52
N THR A 994 -42.16 -8.98 2.85
CA THR A 994 -42.14 -9.36 1.43
C THR A 994 -42.93 -10.64 1.17
N ALA A 995 -42.67 -11.70 1.92
CA ALA A 995 -43.36 -12.98 1.72
C ALA A 995 -44.87 -12.89 2.02
N TYR A 996 -45.27 -12.24 3.11
CA TYR A 996 -46.66 -12.12 3.53
C TYR A 996 -47.45 -11.23 2.57
N HIS A 997 -46.91 -10.07 2.17
CA HIS A 997 -47.57 -9.24 1.17
C HIS A 997 -47.72 -9.98 -0.17
N SER A 998 -46.65 -10.62 -0.63
CA SER A 998 -46.62 -11.35 -1.90
C SER A 998 -47.65 -12.49 -1.93
N LEU A 999 -47.66 -13.35 -0.91
CA LEU A 999 -48.52 -14.54 -0.91
C LEU A 999 -49.96 -14.23 -0.50
N HIS A 1000 -50.16 -13.41 0.53
CA HIS A 1000 -51.50 -13.17 1.08
C HIS A 1000 -52.28 -12.08 0.32
N LYS A 1001 -51.62 -11.01 -0.16
CA LYS A 1001 -52.30 -9.87 -0.79
C LYS A 1001 -52.20 -9.88 -2.31
N VAL A 1002 -51.02 -10.13 -2.87
CA VAL A 1002 -50.81 -10.07 -4.33
C VAL A 1002 -51.25 -11.37 -5.00
N ALA A 1003 -50.66 -12.50 -4.61
CA ALA A 1003 -51.00 -13.81 -5.14
C ALA A 1003 -52.34 -14.32 -4.62
N ARG A 1004 -52.76 -13.91 -3.42
CA ARG A 1004 -53.95 -14.41 -2.71
C ARG A 1004 -53.95 -15.94 -2.67
N LEU A 1005 -52.84 -16.51 -2.22
CA LEU A 1005 -52.62 -17.96 -2.13
C LEU A 1005 -53.74 -18.63 -1.31
N GLN A 1006 -54.29 -19.72 -1.84
CA GLN A 1006 -55.35 -20.51 -1.24
C GLN A 1006 -54.81 -21.87 -0.77
N LYS A 1007 -55.52 -22.47 0.18
CA LYS A 1007 -55.22 -23.83 0.65
C LYS A 1007 -55.32 -24.81 -0.52
N GLY A 1008 -54.32 -25.67 -0.67
CA GLY A 1008 -54.25 -26.70 -1.71
C GLY A 1008 -53.68 -26.22 -3.05
N GLU A 1009 -53.37 -24.93 -3.21
CA GLU A 1009 -52.64 -24.45 -4.39
C GLU A 1009 -51.15 -24.80 -4.32
N THR A 1010 -50.51 -24.85 -5.48
CA THR A 1010 -49.09 -25.12 -5.65
C THR A 1010 -48.27 -23.82 -5.66
N LEU A 1011 -47.16 -23.78 -4.91
CA LEU A 1011 -46.30 -22.61 -4.75
C LEU A 1011 -44.84 -22.97 -5.06
N LEU A 1012 -44.25 -22.35 -6.08
CA LEU A 1012 -42.83 -22.43 -6.38
C LEU A 1012 -42.06 -21.27 -5.74
N ILE A 1013 -41.11 -21.58 -4.87
CA ILE A 1013 -40.27 -20.61 -4.15
C ILE A 1013 -38.83 -20.73 -4.63
N HIS A 1014 -38.32 -19.64 -5.23
CA HIS A 1014 -36.92 -19.57 -5.61
C HIS A 1014 -36.00 -19.11 -4.47
N SER A 1015 -34.76 -19.61 -4.47
CA SER A 1015 -33.76 -19.32 -3.43
C SER A 1015 -34.30 -19.62 -2.02
N ALA A 1016 -35.00 -20.75 -1.87
CA ALA A 1016 -35.88 -21.04 -0.74
C ALA A 1016 -35.16 -21.12 0.62
N ALA A 1017 -33.86 -21.44 0.62
CA ALA A 1017 -33.04 -21.45 1.84
C ALA A 1017 -32.58 -20.05 2.31
N GLY A 1018 -32.84 -18.98 1.55
CA GLY A 1018 -32.58 -17.60 1.97
C GLY A 1018 -33.66 -17.05 2.91
N GLY A 1019 -33.42 -15.86 3.49
CA GLY A 1019 -34.33 -15.24 4.46
C GLY A 1019 -35.79 -15.14 4.00
N THR A 1020 -36.06 -14.50 2.86
CA THR A 1020 -37.41 -14.36 2.28
C THR A 1020 -38.00 -15.70 1.84
N GLY A 1021 -37.18 -16.61 1.30
CA GLY A 1021 -37.62 -17.94 0.89
C GLY A 1021 -38.15 -18.76 2.07
N GLN A 1022 -37.43 -18.74 3.19
CA GLN A 1022 -37.86 -19.39 4.43
C GLN A 1022 -39.13 -18.76 5.02
N SER A 1023 -39.28 -17.45 4.95
CA SER A 1023 -40.52 -16.77 5.36
C SER A 1023 -41.70 -17.20 4.48
N ALA A 1024 -41.48 -17.32 3.16
CA ALA A 1024 -42.49 -17.79 2.21
C ALA A 1024 -42.88 -19.25 2.43
N ILE A 1025 -41.93 -20.13 2.79
CA ILE A 1025 -42.23 -21.51 3.18
C ILE A 1025 -43.15 -21.54 4.39
N GLN A 1026 -42.83 -20.79 5.45
CA GLN A 1026 -43.64 -20.76 6.67
C GLN A 1026 -45.07 -20.28 6.40
N ILE A 1027 -45.23 -19.23 5.59
CA ILE A 1027 -46.56 -18.71 5.22
C ILE A 1027 -47.30 -19.69 4.31
N GLY A 1028 -46.62 -20.33 3.36
CA GLY A 1028 -47.21 -21.35 2.49
C GLY A 1028 -47.71 -22.57 3.27
N LEU A 1029 -46.91 -23.05 4.23
CA LEU A 1029 -47.30 -24.15 5.14
C LEU A 1029 -48.48 -23.75 6.03
N GLU A 1030 -48.49 -22.52 6.56
CA GLU A 1030 -49.60 -21.99 7.36
C GLU A 1030 -50.93 -21.98 6.56
N ILE A 1031 -50.88 -21.56 5.30
CA ILE A 1031 -52.04 -21.53 4.39
C ILE A 1031 -52.45 -22.96 3.96
N GLY A 1032 -51.51 -23.90 3.96
CA GLY A 1032 -51.70 -25.27 3.49
C GLY A 1032 -51.54 -25.42 1.99
N ALA A 1033 -50.59 -24.69 1.40
CA ALA A 1033 -50.16 -24.83 0.01
C ALA A 1033 -49.17 -25.99 -0.17
N GLU A 1034 -49.12 -26.56 -1.37
CA GLU A 1034 -48.10 -27.53 -1.77
C GLU A 1034 -46.86 -26.79 -2.27
N ILE A 1035 -45.70 -27.00 -1.62
CA ILE A 1035 -44.52 -26.17 -1.83
C ILE A 1035 -43.49 -26.91 -2.69
N PHE A 1036 -43.09 -26.26 -3.78
CA PHE A 1036 -41.89 -26.55 -4.55
C PHE A 1036 -40.82 -25.51 -4.26
N ALA A 1037 -39.56 -25.93 -4.17
CA ALA A 1037 -38.46 -25.06 -3.79
C ALA A 1037 -37.27 -25.24 -4.73
N THR A 1038 -36.49 -24.17 -4.90
CA THR A 1038 -35.16 -24.28 -5.54
C THR A 1038 -34.05 -23.80 -4.62
N VAL A 1039 -32.90 -24.48 -4.66
CA VAL A 1039 -31.72 -24.17 -3.84
C VAL A 1039 -30.42 -24.32 -4.63
N GLY A 1040 -29.38 -23.58 -4.19
CA GLY A 1040 -28.10 -23.53 -4.88
C GLY A 1040 -27.03 -24.53 -4.40
N SER A 1041 -27.32 -25.39 -3.43
CA SER A 1041 -26.38 -26.41 -2.92
C SER A 1041 -27.10 -27.54 -2.17
N GLN A 1042 -26.43 -28.69 -2.06
CA GLN A 1042 -26.92 -29.86 -1.34
C GLN A 1042 -27.19 -29.56 0.14
N ILE A 1043 -26.28 -28.84 0.79
CA ILE A 1043 -26.42 -28.38 2.19
C ILE A 1043 -27.68 -27.51 2.40
N LYS A 1044 -28.10 -26.76 1.38
CA LYS A 1044 -29.34 -25.96 1.42
C LYS A 1044 -30.58 -26.82 1.23
N LYS A 1045 -30.49 -27.90 0.43
CA LYS A 1045 -31.56 -28.88 0.23
C LYS A 1045 -31.86 -29.64 1.53
N GLU A 1046 -30.83 -30.24 2.13
CA GLU A 1046 -30.92 -30.97 3.41
C GLU A 1046 -31.53 -30.11 4.52
N PHE A 1047 -31.07 -28.85 4.62
CA PHE A 1047 -31.62 -27.89 5.58
C PHE A 1047 -33.14 -27.69 5.43
N LEU A 1048 -33.65 -27.56 4.21
CA LEU A 1048 -35.09 -27.37 3.99
C LEU A 1048 -35.90 -28.62 4.34
N MET A 1049 -35.36 -29.81 4.07
CA MET A 1049 -35.97 -31.09 4.44
C MET A 1049 -36.06 -31.23 5.95
N GLU A 1050 -34.95 -31.03 6.67
CA GLU A 1050 -34.88 -31.17 8.12
C GLU A 1050 -35.70 -30.11 8.87
N THR A 1051 -35.67 -28.86 8.39
CA THR A 1051 -36.24 -27.71 9.13
C THR A 1051 -37.73 -27.51 8.85
N TYR A 1052 -38.18 -27.81 7.62
CA TYR A 1052 -39.55 -27.53 7.16
C TYR A 1052 -40.30 -28.77 6.68
N GLY A 1053 -39.66 -29.95 6.65
CA GLY A 1053 -40.32 -31.20 6.25
C GLY A 1053 -40.68 -31.27 4.77
N LEU A 1054 -40.01 -30.50 3.91
CA LEU A 1054 -40.23 -30.57 2.47
C LEU A 1054 -39.71 -31.90 1.92
N SER A 1055 -40.49 -32.54 1.05
CA SER A 1055 -40.09 -33.79 0.37
C SER A 1055 -38.90 -33.54 -0.53
N GLU A 1056 -38.02 -34.54 -0.64
CA GLU A 1056 -36.84 -34.46 -1.52
C GLU A 1056 -37.22 -34.16 -2.98
N ASP A 1057 -38.30 -34.79 -3.46
CA ASP A 1057 -38.80 -34.65 -4.83
C ASP A 1057 -39.44 -33.28 -5.12
N HIS A 1058 -39.57 -32.43 -4.10
CA HIS A 1058 -40.09 -31.06 -4.20
C HIS A 1058 -38.99 -29.99 -4.13
N ILE A 1059 -37.71 -30.39 -4.07
CA ILE A 1059 -36.58 -29.47 -3.97
C ILE A 1059 -35.65 -29.66 -5.17
N PHE A 1060 -35.49 -28.61 -5.98
CA PHE A 1060 -34.73 -28.62 -7.22
C PHE A 1060 -33.50 -27.69 -7.17
N SER A 1061 -32.63 -27.80 -8.17
CA SER A 1061 -31.49 -26.90 -8.36
C SER A 1061 -31.97 -25.50 -8.78
N SER A 1062 -31.37 -24.45 -8.21
CA SER A 1062 -31.56 -23.07 -8.65
C SER A 1062 -30.44 -22.58 -9.59
N ARG A 1063 -29.49 -23.45 -9.96
CA ARG A 1063 -28.32 -23.10 -10.80
C ARG A 1063 -28.54 -23.37 -12.29
N ASP A 1064 -29.63 -24.03 -12.62
CA ASP A 1064 -30.03 -24.43 -13.97
C ASP A 1064 -31.55 -24.29 -14.10
N THR A 1065 -32.08 -24.52 -15.30
CA THR A 1065 -33.51 -24.40 -15.61
C THR A 1065 -34.25 -25.75 -15.54
N VAL A 1066 -33.58 -26.84 -15.15
CA VAL A 1066 -34.16 -28.20 -15.09
C VAL A 1066 -35.26 -28.29 -14.04
N PHE A 1067 -35.29 -27.37 -13.07
CA PHE A 1067 -36.40 -27.26 -12.13
C PHE A 1067 -37.76 -27.10 -12.82
N ALA A 1068 -37.84 -26.44 -13.99
CA ALA A 1068 -39.10 -26.22 -14.68
C ALA A 1068 -39.71 -27.54 -15.19
N GLU A 1069 -38.88 -28.40 -15.80
CA GLU A 1069 -39.28 -29.75 -16.21
C GLU A 1069 -39.66 -30.61 -15.01
N SER A 1070 -38.89 -30.48 -13.91
CA SER A 1070 -39.13 -31.23 -12.68
C SER A 1070 -40.43 -30.82 -12.01
N VAL A 1071 -40.73 -29.52 -11.98
CA VAL A 1071 -42.02 -28.98 -11.51
C VAL A 1071 -43.16 -29.52 -12.37
N LEU A 1072 -43.06 -29.41 -13.70
CA LEU A 1072 -44.08 -29.94 -14.61
C LEU A 1072 -44.31 -31.44 -14.41
N ARG A 1073 -43.25 -32.22 -14.18
CA ARG A 1073 -43.37 -33.65 -13.86
C ARG A 1073 -44.17 -33.86 -12.56
N MET A 1074 -43.85 -33.13 -11.51
CA MET A 1074 -44.54 -33.25 -10.21
C MET A 1074 -46.00 -32.77 -10.27
N THR A 1075 -46.27 -31.75 -11.07
CA THR A 1075 -47.62 -31.19 -11.29
C THR A 1075 -48.36 -31.83 -12.47
N LYS A 1076 -47.88 -32.97 -13.00
CA LYS A 1076 -48.50 -33.72 -14.12
C LYS A 1076 -48.77 -32.88 -15.39
N GLY A 1077 -47.88 -31.93 -15.68
CA GLY A 1077 -47.94 -31.03 -16.83
C GLY A 1077 -48.74 -29.75 -16.63
N GLU A 1078 -49.43 -29.58 -15.49
CA GLU A 1078 -50.26 -28.40 -15.23
C GLU A 1078 -49.44 -27.14 -14.96
N GLY A 1079 -48.30 -27.27 -14.27
CA GLY A 1079 -47.48 -26.16 -13.78
C GLY A 1079 -47.88 -25.75 -12.36
N VAL A 1080 -47.40 -24.58 -11.91
CA VAL A 1080 -47.65 -24.05 -10.56
C VAL A 1080 -48.60 -22.86 -10.53
N ASP A 1081 -49.45 -22.79 -9.51
CA ASP A 1081 -50.45 -21.74 -9.33
C ASP A 1081 -49.81 -20.40 -8.94
N VAL A 1082 -48.76 -20.43 -8.13
CA VAL A 1082 -48.03 -19.25 -7.68
C VAL A 1082 -46.54 -19.46 -7.82
N VAL A 1083 -45.84 -18.46 -8.37
CA VAL A 1083 -44.38 -18.40 -8.37
C VAL A 1083 -43.94 -17.19 -7.56
N LEU A 1084 -43.08 -17.40 -6.57
CA LEU A 1084 -42.33 -16.33 -5.90
C LEU A 1084 -40.90 -16.32 -6.44
N ASN A 1085 -40.65 -15.47 -7.44
CA ASN A 1085 -39.40 -15.47 -8.18
C ASN A 1085 -38.37 -14.45 -7.66
N SER A 1086 -37.13 -14.92 -7.54
CA SER A 1086 -35.94 -14.10 -7.28
C SER A 1086 -34.79 -14.41 -8.25
N LEU A 1087 -34.99 -15.31 -9.22
CA LEU A 1087 -34.00 -15.62 -10.26
C LEU A 1087 -34.06 -14.58 -11.38
N SER A 1088 -33.01 -14.54 -12.20
CA SER A 1088 -32.91 -13.62 -13.35
C SER A 1088 -32.56 -14.36 -14.64
N GLY A 1089 -32.81 -13.73 -15.78
CA GLY A 1089 -32.52 -14.27 -17.12
C GLY A 1089 -33.30 -15.55 -17.41
N GLU A 1090 -32.62 -16.59 -17.89
CA GLU A 1090 -33.22 -17.88 -18.24
C GLU A 1090 -33.97 -18.53 -17.07
N GLY A 1091 -33.54 -18.31 -15.83
CA GLY A 1091 -34.26 -18.79 -14.65
C GLY A 1091 -35.64 -18.16 -14.52
N LEU A 1092 -35.77 -16.84 -14.72
CA LEU A 1092 -37.05 -16.14 -14.70
C LEU A 1092 -37.95 -16.64 -15.84
N ILE A 1093 -37.40 -16.81 -17.05
CA ILE A 1093 -38.15 -17.30 -18.22
C ILE A 1093 -38.67 -18.71 -17.96
N ALA A 1094 -37.83 -19.63 -17.49
CA ALA A 1094 -38.23 -21.00 -17.19
C ALA A 1094 -39.34 -21.05 -16.12
N SER A 1095 -39.24 -20.23 -15.07
CA SER A 1095 -40.30 -20.11 -14.05
C SER A 1095 -41.60 -19.52 -14.62
N TRP A 1096 -41.49 -18.58 -15.57
CA TRP A 1096 -42.64 -17.97 -16.23
C TRP A 1096 -43.32 -18.94 -17.21
N GLU A 1097 -42.57 -19.86 -17.79
CA GLU A 1097 -43.10 -20.87 -18.70
C GLU A 1097 -43.77 -22.04 -17.97
N CYS A 1098 -43.31 -22.41 -16.77
CA CYS A 1098 -43.89 -23.48 -15.95
C CYS A 1098 -45.08 -23.04 -15.07
N ILE A 1099 -45.68 -21.88 -15.34
CA ILE A 1099 -46.86 -21.39 -14.62
C ILE A 1099 -48.16 -22.09 -15.08
N ALA A 1100 -49.04 -22.42 -14.15
CA ALA A 1100 -50.34 -23.01 -14.43
C ALA A 1100 -51.35 -21.99 -15.01
N PRO A 1101 -52.42 -22.45 -15.68
CA PRO A 1101 -53.54 -21.59 -16.03
C PRO A 1101 -54.06 -20.79 -14.82
N TYR A 1102 -54.35 -19.50 -15.04
CA TYR A 1102 -54.74 -18.55 -13.98
C TYR A 1102 -53.68 -18.31 -12.88
N GLY A 1103 -52.46 -18.78 -13.09
CA GLY A 1103 -51.37 -18.63 -12.14
C GLY A 1103 -50.90 -17.18 -11.95
N ARG A 1104 -50.23 -16.94 -10.82
CA ARG A 1104 -49.76 -15.63 -10.38
C ARG A 1104 -48.25 -15.63 -10.18
N PHE A 1105 -47.55 -14.90 -11.03
CA PHE A 1105 -46.11 -14.75 -10.95
C PHE A 1105 -45.76 -13.48 -10.17
N ILE A 1106 -45.04 -13.65 -9.07
CA ILE A 1106 -44.61 -12.56 -8.19
C ILE A 1106 -43.10 -12.38 -8.33
N GLU A 1107 -42.70 -11.29 -9.00
CA GLU A 1107 -41.30 -10.91 -9.18
C GLU A 1107 -40.84 -10.05 -8.00
N ILE A 1108 -39.85 -10.54 -7.24
CA ILE A 1108 -39.19 -9.76 -6.17
C ILE A 1108 -37.75 -9.38 -6.54
N GLY A 1109 -37.22 -9.88 -7.65
CA GLY A 1109 -35.93 -9.49 -8.20
C GLY A 1109 -35.99 -8.16 -8.97
N LYS A 1110 -34.88 -7.42 -8.97
CA LYS A 1110 -34.79 -6.10 -9.63
C LYS A 1110 -33.94 -6.07 -10.90
N LYS A 1111 -33.06 -7.07 -11.08
CA LYS A 1111 -32.02 -7.06 -12.13
C LYS A 1111 -32.59 -6.96 -13.55
N ASP A 1112 -33.53 -7.83 -13.90
CA ASP A 1112 -34.10 -7.87 -15.25
C ASP A 1112 -35.01 -6.67 -15.53
N ILE A 1113 -35.72 -6.18 -14.51
CA ILE A 1113 -36.53 -4.96 -14.56
C ILE A 1113 -35.63 -3.75 -14.89
N GLN A 1114 -34.52 -3.59 -14.15
CA GLN A 1114 -33.58 -2.47 -14.36
C GLN A 1114 -32.82 -2.56 -15.69
N SER A 1115 -32.57 -3.78 -16.15
CA SER A 1115 -31.92 -4.08 -17.44
C SER A 1115 -32.87 -3.98 -18.63
N ALA A 1116 -34.18 -3.76 -18.39
CA ALA A 1116 -35.23 -3.73 -19.40
C ALA A 1116 -35.23 -4.99 -20.30
N GLU A 1117 -35.02 -6.15 -19.69
CA GLU A 1117 -35.04 -7.44 -20.40
C GLU A 1117 -36.46 -7.77 -20.92
N ARG A 1118 -36.54 -8.64 -21.93
CA ARG A 1118 -37.81 -8.97 -22.60
C ARG A 1118 -38.54 -10.10 -21.86
N LEU A 1119 -39.83 -9.88 -21.57
CA LEU A 1119 -40.71 -10.93 -21.05
C LEU A 1119 -41.44 -11.64 -22.21
N PRO A 1120 -41.38 -12.97 -22.33
CA PRO A 1120 -42.18 -13.72 -23.30
C PRO A 1120 -43.68 -13.50 -23.08
N MET A 1121 -44.40 -13.10 -24.12
CA MET A 1121 -45.83 -12.79 -24.02
C MET A 1121 -46.75 -14.01 -24.12
N LEU A 1122 -46.25 -15.15 -24.62
CA LEU A 1122 -47.06 -16.35 -24.85
C LEU A 1122 -47.76 -16.89 -23.59
N PRO A 1123 -47.13 -16.93 -22.39
CA PRO A 1123 -47.79 -17.44 -21.20
C PRO A 1123 -49.08 -16.71 -20.81
N PHE A 1124 -49.24 -15.42 -21.16
CA PHE A 1124 -50.49 -14.67 -20.91
C PHE A 1124 -51.72 -15.29 -21.58
N ALA A 1125 -51.56 -16.12 -22.62
CA ALA A 1125 -52.66 -16.89 -23.21
C ALA A 1125 -53.35 -17.85 -22.21
N ARG A 1126 -52.70 -18.16 -21.08
CA ARG A 1126 -53.22 -18.98 -19.98
C ARG A 1126 -53.95 -18.18 -18.89
N ASN A 1127 -54.32 -16.92 -19.15
CA ASN A 1127 -54.96 -16.00 -18.19
C ASN A 1127 -54.16 -15.76 -16.90
N VAL A 1128 -52.83 -15.81 -17.00
CA VAL A 1128 -51.91 -15.59 -15.89
C VAL A 1128 -51.72 -14.10 -15.59
N SER A 1129 -51.27 -13.78 -14.39
CA SER A 1129 -50.85 -12.43 -14.01
C SER A 1129 -49.37 -12.37 -13.62
N PHE A 1130 -48.69 -11.30 -14.03
CA PHE A 1130 -47.31 -10.99 -13.63
C PHE A 1130 -47.32 -9.72 -12.77
N SER A 1131 -46.75 -9.78 -11.57
CA SER A 1131 -46.74 -8.66 -10.62
C SER A 1131 -45.36 -8.50 -9.99
N ALA A 1132 -44.82 -7.28 -9.99
CA ALA A 1132 -43.60 -6.95 -9.25
C ALA A 1132 -43.94 -6.45 -7.84
N VAL A 1133 -43.16 -6.86 -6.84
CA VAL A 1133 -43.30 -6.43 -5.45
C VAL A 1133 -41.99 -5.77 -4.97
N ASP A 1134 -42.09 -4.51 -4.55
CA ASP A 1134 -40.97 -3.73 -4.00
C ASP A 1134 -41.30 -3.23 -2.60
N MET A 1135 -40.88 -3.99 -1.58
CA MET A 1135 -41.18 -3.67 -0.18
C MET A 1135 -40.58 -2.33 0.26
N ALA A 1136 -39.40 -1.97 -0.24
CA ALA A 1136 -38.73 -0.72 0.11
C ALA A 1136 -39.53 0.50 -0.39
N ALA A 1137 -40.01 0.45 -1.64
CA ALA A 1137 -40.88 1.49 -2.18
C ALA A 1137 -42.20 1.60 -1.40
N MET A 1138 -42.79 0.46 -1.03
CA MET A 1138 -44.03 0.44 -0.23
C MET A 1138 -43.88 1.06 1.15
N THR A 1139 -42.74 0.91 1.82
CA THR A 1139 -42.47 1.57 3.11
C THR A 1139 -42.55 3.09 3.00
N LYS A 1140 -42.03 3.65 1.89
CA LYS A 1140 -42.07 5.08 1.61
C LYS A 1140 -43.46 5.57 1.22
N ASP A 1141 -44.11 4.86 0.28
CA ASP A 1141 -45.35 5.32 -0.33
C ASP A 1141 -46.61 4.94 0.49
N ARG A 1142 -46.50 3.93 1.36
CA ARG A 1142 -47.62 3.35 2.13
C ARG A 1142 -47.25 3.02 3.58
N PRO A 1143 -46.74 3.99 4.37
CA PRO A 1143 -46.26 3.74 5.73
C PRO A 1143 -47.33 3.17 6.67
N HIS A 1144 -48.60 3.58 6.55
CA HIS A 1144 -49.68 3.05 7.38
C HIS A 1144 -49.95 1.55 7.15
N TYR A 1145 -49.77 1.07 5.91
CA TYR A 1145 -49.88 -0.35 5.61
C TYR A 1145 -48.70 -1.13 6.21
N MET A 1146 -47.50 -0.54 6.15
CA MET A 1146 -46.30 -1.12 6.77
C MET A 1146 -46.51 -1.33 8.27
N GLN A 1147 -47.02 -0.33 8.98
CA GLN A 1147 -47.33 -0.47 10.42
C GLN A 1147 -48.25 -1.66 10.69
N SER A 1148 -49.34 -1.77 9.94
CA SER A 1148 -50.34 -2.83 10.12
C SER A 1148 -49.74 -4.20 9.84
N LEU A 1149 -48.89 -4.30 8.82
CA LEU A 1149 -48.17 -5.51 8.47
C LEU A 1149 -47.22 -5.93 9.60
N LEU A 1150 -46.39 -5.02 10.10
CA LEU A 1150 -45.46 -5.31 11.20
C LEU A 1150 -46.19 -5.75 12.47
N THR A 1151 -47.33 -5.13 12.81
CA THR A 1151 -48.15 -5.53 13.96
C THR A 1151 -48.64 -6.97 13.82
N ILE A 1152 -49.13 -7.36 12.63
CA ILE A 1152 -49.55 -8.74 12.35
C ILE A 1152 -48.37 -9.71 12.50
N LEU A 1153 -47.20 -9.36 11.98
CA LEU A 1153 -46.01 -10.22 12.06
C LEU A 1153 -45.55 -10.43 13.50
N ILE A 1154 -45.51 -9.37 14.32
CA ILE A 1154 -45.16 -9.49 15.74
C ILE A 1154 -46.17 -10.36 16.49
N GLN A 1155 -47.47 -10.17 16.27
CA GLN A 1155 -48.51 -11.02 16.90
C GLN A 1155 -48.35 -12.49 16.53
N LYS A 1156 -48.09 -12.79 15.25
CA LYS A 1156 -47.85 -14.16 14.78
C LYS A 1156 -46.59 -14.76 15.39
N MET A 1157 -45.52 -13.96 15.53
CA MET A 1157 -44.28 -14.40 16.15
C MET A 1157 -44.47 -14.69 17.65
N GLU A 1158 -45.21 -13.85 18.36
CA GLU A 1158 -45.56 -14.05 19.77
C GLU A 1158 -46.42 -15.30 19.99
N GLN A 1159 -47.33 -15.59 19.05
CA GLN A 1159 -48.15 -16.80 19.04
C GLN A 1159 -47.39 -18.06 18.59
N GLY A 1160 -46.11 -17.94 18.21
CA GLY A 1160 -45.30 -19.06 17.73
C GLY A 1160 -45.71 -19.61 16.35
N GLN A 1161 -46.54 -18.87 15.60
CA GLN A 1161 -46.97 -19.27 14.25
C GLN A 1161 -45.88 -19.05 13.21
N ILE A 1162 -45.01 -18.06 13.43
CA ILE A 1162 -43.85 -17.78 12.59
C ILE A 1162 -42.59 -17.63 13.45
N ARG A 1163 -41.44 -17.94 12.86
CA ARG A 1163 -40.12 -17.74 13.47
C ARG A 1163 -39.15 -17.11 12.49
N THR A 1164 -38.23 -16.28 12.99
CA THR A 1164 -37.16 -15.67 12.19
C THR A 1164 -36.36 -16.75 11.46
N SER A 1165 -36.05 -16.50 10.19
CA SER A 1165 -35.34 -17.43 9.30
C SER A 1165 -34.00 -17.87 9.89
N GLN A 1166 -33.66 -19.15 9.73
CA GLN A 1166 -32.52 -19.82 10.35
C GLN A 1166 -31.47 -20.27 9.32
N PRO A 1167 -30.18 -20.38 9.71
CA PRO A 1167 -29.60 -19.83 10.92
C PRO A 1167 -29.70 -18.29 10.95
N LEU A 1168 -29.95 -17.73 12.13
CA LEU A 1168 -29.75 -16.31 12.36
C LEU A 1168 -28.26 -16.09 12.64
N GLN A 1169 -27.57 -15.45 11.70
CA GLN A 1169 -26.15 -15.15 11.83
C GLN A 1169 -25.99 -13.73 12.38
N VAL A 1170 -25.43 -13.63 13.58
CA VAL A 1170 -25.22 -12.35 14.26
C VAL A 1170 -23.75 -12.00 14.17
N TYR A 1171 -23.47 -10.83 13.59
CA TYR A 1171 -22.16 -10.20 13.53
C TYR A 1171 -22.16 -8.96 14.40
N LYS A 1172 -21.02 -8.58 14.95
CA LYS A 1172 -20.87 -7.29 15.62
C LYS A 1172 -20.83 -6.17 14.59
N LEU A 1173 -21.20 -4.95 14.98
CA LEU A 1173 -21.12 -3.78 14.10
C LEU A 1173 -19.68 -3.55 13.57
N SER A 1174 -18.66 -3.85 14.39
CA SER A 1174 -17.24 -3.81 13.99
C SER A 1174 -16.87 -4.87 12.94
N GLU A 1175 -17.69 -5.90 12.76
CA GLU A 1175 -17.49 -6.99 11.79
C GLU A 1175 -18.32 -6.78 10.53
N MET A 1176 -18.82 -5.56 10.30
CA MET A 1176 -19.72 -5.26 9.18
C MET A 1176 -19.14 -5.68 7.82
N GLU A 1177 -17.85 -5.46 7.57
CA GLU A 1177 -17.23 -5.87 6.30
C GLU A 1177 -17.34 -7.39 6.09
N GLN A 1178 -17.06 -8.18 7.13
CA GLN A 1178 -17.17 -9.63 7.08
C GLN A 1178 -18.62 -10.08 6.81
N ALA A 1179 -19.59 -9.42 7.44
CA ALA A 1179 -21.01 -9.68 7.20
C ALA A 1179 -21.41 -9.40 5.74
N PHE A 1180 -20.94 -8.30 5.15
CA PHE A 1180 -21.18 -7.97 3.73
C PHE A 1180 -20.48 -8.96 2.78
N ARG A 1181 -19.24 -9.38 3.08
CA ARG A 1181 -18.53 -10.41 2.30
C ARG A 1181 -19.20 -11.77 2.37
N HIS A 1182 -19.76 -12.16 3.52
CA HIS A 1182 -20.54 -13.39 3.64
C HIS A 1182 -21.82 -13.32 2.80
N LEU A 1183 -22.52 -12.17 2.78
CA LEU A 1183 -23.63 -11.98 1.83
C LEU A 1183 -23.17 -12.12 0.37
N GLN A 1184 -21.99 -11.59 0.03
CA GLN A 1184 -21.44 -11.64 -1.32
C GLN A 1184 -21.09 -13.06 -1.79
N SER A 1185 -20.63 -13.94 -0.89
CA SER A 1185 -20.23 -15.30 -1.24
C SER A 1185 -21.40 -16.19 -1.71
N GLY A 1186 -22.64 -15.79 -1.43
CA GLY A 1186 -23.85 -16.58 -1.73
C GLY A 1186 -23.98 -17.87 -0.91
N GLN A 1187 -23.07 -18.10 0.03
CA GLN A 1187 -23.07 -19.28 0.91
C GLN A 1187 -24.05 -19.13 2.08
N SER A 1188 -24.51 -17.90 2.36
CA SER A 1188 -25.44 -17.61 3.44
C SER A 1188 -26.74 -18.43 3.32
N ARG A 1189 -27.26 -18.83 4.48
CA ARG A 1189 -28.55 -19.49 4.72
C ARG A 1189 -29.26 -18.69 5.80
N GLY A 1190 -30.55 -18.42 5.64
CA GLY A 1190 -31.30 -17.62 6.62
C GLY A 1190 -31.02 -16.13 6.53
N LYS A 1191 -30.74 -15.50 7.68
CA LYS A 1191 -30.73 -14.04 7.85
C LYS A 1191 -29.47 -13.59 8.59
N LEU A 1192 -28.89 -12.47 8.15
CA LEU A 1192 -27.78 -11.82 8.83
C LEU A 1192 -28.27 -10.59 9.58
N VAL A 1193 -27.70 -10.38 10.77
CA VAL A 1193 -27.98 -9.24 11.64
C VAL A 1193 -26.68 -8.67 12.17
N LEU A 1194 -26.55 -7.34 12.15
CA LEU A 1194 -25.50 -6.64 12.89
C LEU A 1194 -26.02 -6.28 14.28
N GLU A 1195 -25.33 -6.73 15.31
CA GLU A 1195 -25.55 -6.34 16.70
C GLU A 1195 -24.66 -5.13 17.04
N VAL A 1196 -25.29 -4.10 17.60
CA VAL A 1196 -24.62 -2.88 18.04
C VAL A 1196 -24.10 -3.10 19.46
N ASP A 1197 -22.83 -3.49 19.57
CA ASP A 1197 -22.15 -3.75 20.85
C ASP A 1197 -21.56 -2.44 21.39
N ARG A 1198 -22.13 -1.98 22.51
CA ARG A 1198 -21.93 -0.61 23.00
C ARG A 1198 -20.70 -0.44 23.89
N GLU A 1199 -20.20 -1.52 24.48
CA GLU A 1199 -19.06 -1.51 25.41
C GLU A 1199 -17.71 -1.65 24.69
N LYS A 1200 -17.70 -1.95 23.39
CA LYS A 1200 -16.48 -2.10 22.59
C LYS A 1200 -15.99 -0.78 22.00
N GLU A 1201 -14.67 -0.71 21.86
CA GLU A 1201 -13.98 0.32 21.10
C GLU A 1201 -14.18 0.11 19.60
N ILE A 1202 -14.51 1.19 18.89
CA ILE A 1202 -14.72 1.19 17.45
C ILE A 1202 -13.99 2.38 16.82
N GLU A 1203 -13.36 2.13 15.68
CA GLU A 1203 -12.71 3.14 14.83
C GLU A 1203 -13.75 3.87 13.97
N VAL A 1204 -13.72 5.21 14.00
CA VAL A 1204 -14.68 6.13 13.38
C VAL A 1204 -13.96 7.21 12.58
#